data_AF-A0A945H631-F1
#
_entry.id   AF-A0A945H631-F1
#
_cell.length_a   1.000
_cell.length_b   1.000
_cell.length_c   1.000
_cell.angle_alpha   90.00
_cell.angle_beta   90.00
_cell.angle_gamma   90.00
#
_symmetry.space_group_name_H-M   'P 1'
#
loop_
_entity.id
_entity.type
_entity.pdbx_description
1 polymer ?
#
loop_
_entity_poly.entity_id
_entity_poly.type
_entity_poly.pdbx_seq_one_letter_code
_entity_poly.pdbx_strand_id
1 'polypeptide(L)'
;MKTLLLGAVMLASLTACGGGGGGGSSSPPEPVAADPAPTPVESAPVTVIVDIIGVITGFGSVFVSGDKYEVEPDTSIIIDGEGESLGDDSDLRVGMKVNISSSESDGERTAQRIEYDDDLKGPASNVVLDTQDPSLGSFSVVQQTVVVDGNTIFDNNIGDNNADGNIDIGDLTAGSAQVVVEVSGLLISEGFVATRIERSDSVAGRPDVSDDEYEVKGFVDEVASDGSEFRINGATFLVVDGADGTSGTVFDDGLAADSSLVGEYVEVKADQNNAGAWVAVRVEREDDFDDDNGDGQVNDDDRNGRYEIEGVLSAVDTSTTPDIVTIGSVILEVIDASDLVGQVGNIVKIKGTFDESGVLVIDQSRSQVESYLRVQDQVAEVSASSFTTRLGVSITPTGNSRVKDDDSDDDEGDHLTPQQFLGRVQQGDYIEARAFLDANGEAVWTRIEREDEDDMDCRIQGPVEAIQGDSASDFTFVIQGVTVDVSQIISEGDFEGANGQTLGRQGFFDQLSVDDVVKATSDKQGLGCELDRLTAREVEFENNDGLFGTSSSSSSSSSSSSSSGEDDEDELSGLPSAVTENTFVLNGRTITVVGSTLIDDSLVEAALGREIDSDDIAFDQLPGELTLADLLPTDIVIKVKVTADDVAIEIEDS
;
A
#
# COMPACT_ATOMS: atom_id res chain seq x y z
N MET A 1 60.46 -10.12 2.47
CA MET A 1 61.33 -11.30 2.56
C MET A 1 60.55 -12.50 2.06
N LYS A 2 61.05 -13.16 1.00
CA LYS A 2 61.02 -14.62 0.71
C LYS A 2 59.84 -15.43 1.29
N THR A 3 59.00 -16.15 0.54
CA THR A 3 59.24 -16.89 -0.72
C THR A 3 57.91 -17.38 -1.32
N LEU A 4 57.74 -17.29 -2.64
CA LEU A 4 56.87 -18.13 -3.48
C LEU A 4 57.33 -19.61 -3.44
N LEU A 5 56.42 -20.59 -3.62
CA LEU A 5 56.30 -21.36 -4.88
C LEU A 5 55.20 -22.44 -4.87
N LEU A 6 54.46 -22.44 -5.98
CA LEU A 6 53.63 -23.47 -6.62
C LEU A 6 54.17 -24.92 -6.60
N GLY A 7 53.26 -25.89 -6.69
CA GLY A 7 53.58 -27.22 -7.23
C GLY A 7 52.45 -28.26 -7.13
N ALA A 8 51.67 -28.41 -8.21
CA ALA A 8 50.72 -29.49 -8.46
C ALA A 8 51.38 -30.89 -8.60
N VAL A 9 50.60 -31.98 -8.53
CA VAL A 9 50.64 -33.18 -9.41
C VAL A 9 49.58 -34.23 -8.96
N MET A 10 48.75 -34.66 -9.92
CA MET A 10 47.87 -35.85 -9.88
C MET A 10 48.66 -37.18 -9.87
N LEU A 11 48.07 -38.29 -9.39
CA LEU A 11 47.72 -39.49 -10.20
C LEU A 11 47.22 -40.69 -9.38
N ALA A 12 46.36 -41.45 -10.05
CA ALA A 12 45.48 -42.54 -9.61
C ALA A 12 46.13 -43.89 -9.28
N SER A 13 45.36 -44.79 -8.66
CA SER A 13 45.32 -46.22 -9.05
C SER A 13 44.07 -46.96 -8.53
N LEU A 14 43.36 -47.63 -9.45
CA LEU A 14 42.45 -48.74 -9.20
C LEU A 14 43.24 -50.05 -9.20
N THR A 15 42.92 -50.99 -8.29
CA THR A 15 43.17 -52.42 -8.50
C THR A 15 42.12 -53.29 -7.81
N ALA A 16 41.52 -54.17 -8.61
CA ALA A 16 40.63 -55.26 -8.23
C ALA A 16 41.41 -56.58 -8.04
N CYS A 17 40.98 -57.42 -7.08
CA CYS A 17 41.17 -58.88 -6.98
C CYS A 17 40.39 -59.31 -5.71
N GLY A 18 39.50 -60.30 -5.61
CA GLY A 18 39.34 -61.55 -6.34
C GLY A 18 39.31 -62.70 -5.31
N GLY A 19 38.24 -63.50 -5.29
CA GLY A 19 38.14 -64.82 -4.61
C GLY A 19 37.14 -64.85 -3.44
N GLY A 20 36.24 -65.82 -3.27
CA GLY A 20 36.02 -67.10 -3.95
C GLY A 20 35.76 -68.24 -2.94
N GLY A 21 34.50 -68.62 -2.76
CA GLY A 21 34.04 -70.02 -2.51
C GLY A 21 34.13 -70.64 -1.11
N GLY A 22 33.04 -71.29 -0.67
CA GLY A 22 33.08 -72.36 0.34
C GLY A 22 31.76 -72.60 1.10
N GLY A 23 30.94 -73.55 0.62
CA GLY A 23 29.76 -74.02 1.34
C GLY A 23 30.08 -75.00 2.47
N GLY A 24 29.22 -75.01 3.50
CA GLY A 24 29.23 -75.99 4.59
C GLY A 24 28.11 -75.73 5.59
N SER A 25 27.10 -76.61 5.59
CA SER A 25 25.96 -76.58 6.52
C SER A 25 26.33 -76.82 7.99
N SER A 26 25.43 -76.32 8.85
CA SER A 26 25.01 -76.80 10.19
C SER A 26 25.57 -76.08 11.43
N SER A 27 24.79 -75.13 11.97
CA SER A 27 24.17 -75.14 13.32
C SER A 27 23.53 -73.75 13.59
N PRO A 28 22.35 -73.65 14.24
CA PRO A 28 21.69 -72.37 14.48
C PRO A 28 22.34 -71.61 15.67
N PRO A 29 22.74 -70.34 15.52
CA PRO A 29 23.10 -69.49 16.65
C PRO A 29 21.87 -68.77 17.23
N GLU A 30 21.91 -68.55 18.54
CA GLU A 30 20.90 -67.88 19.38
C GLU A 30 20.50 -66.49 18.86
N PRO A 31 19.27 -66.01 19.16
CA PRO A 31 18.81 -64.69 18.69
C PRO A 31 19.67 -63.59 19.30
N VAL A 32 20.35 -62.85 18.41
CA VAL A 32 21.10 -61.62 18.71
C VAL A 32 20.08 -60.55 19.07
N ALA A 33 20.33 -59.82 20.17
CA ALA A 33 19.53 -58.67 20.56
C ALA A 33 19.48 -57.64 19.42
N ALA A 34 18.29 -57.10 19.14
CA ALA A 34 18.10 -56.05 18.14
C ALA A 34 18.87 -54.79 18.52
N ASP A 35 19.57 -54.19 17.55
CA ASP A 35 20.16 -52.86 17.64
C ASP A 35 19.06 -51.84 18.02
N PRO A 36 19.34 -50.85 18.88
CA PRO A 36 18.39 -49.77 19.12
C PRO A 36 18.11 -49.04 17.81
N ALA A 37 16.83 -48.75 17.57
CA ALA A 37 16.39 -48.01 16.39
C ALA A 37 17.18 -46.68 16.27
N PRO A 38 17.59 -46.28 15.05
CA PRO A 38 18.19 -44.97 14.84
C PRO A 38 17.24 -43.90 15.36
N THR A 39 17.76 -42.97 16.15
CA THR A 39 17.05 -41.75 16.54
C THR A 39 16.50 -41.07 15.29
N PRO A 40 15.25 -40.57 15.31
CA PRO A 40 14.72 -39.79 14.19
C PRO A 40 15.71 -38.67 13.88
N VAL A 41 16.19 -38.63 12.64
CA VAL A 41 16.85 -37.44 12.08
C VAL A 41 15.73 -36.42 11.93
N GLU A 42 15.84 -35.35 12.71
CA GLU A 42 15.06 -34.13 12.51
C GLU A 42 15.30 -33.68 11.06
N SER A 43 14.23 -33.50 10.30
CA SER A 43 14.32 -33.02 8.92
C SER A 43 15.06 -31.68 8.93
N ALA A 44 16.01 -31.50 8.01
CA ALA A 44 16.61 -30.18 7.80
C ALA A 44 15.49 -29.16 7.48
N PRO A 45 15.60 -27.91 7.97
CA PRO A 45 14.64 -26.87 7.62
C PRO A 45 14.56 -26.72 6.10
N VAL A 46 13.34 -26.59 5.58
CA VAL A 46 13.10 -26.32 4.16
C VAL A 46 13.25 -24.82 3.98
N THR A 47 14.28 -24.39 3.26
CA THR A 47 14.44 -22.99 2.85
C THR A 47 13.61 -22.75 1.60
N VAL A 48 12.80 -21.70 1.61
CA VAL A 48 11.94 -21.27 0.50
C VAL A 48 12.43 -19.90 0.02
N ILE A 49 12.50 -19.67 -1.29
CA ILE A 49 12.78 -18.33 -1.84
C ILE A 49 11.48 -17.52 -1.83
N VAL A 50 11.58 -16.24 -1.48
CA VAL A 50 10.47 -15.30 -1.49
C VAL A 50 10.91 -14.02 -2.18
N ASP A 51 10.26 -13.69 -3.29
CA ASP A 51 10.45 -12.45 -4.03
C ASP A 51 9.29 -11.50 -3.71
N ILE A 52 9.62 -10.24 -3.38
CA ILE A 52 8.65 -9.23 -2.98
C ILE A 52 8.89 -7.90 -3.69
N ILE A 53 7.80 -7.31 -4.16
CA ILE A 53 7.73 -5.89 -4.55
C ILE A 53 6.86 -5.17 -3.53
N GLY A 54 7.39 -4.12 -2.90
CA GLY A 54 6.62 -3.36 -1.92
C GLY A 54 7.35 -2.16 -1.34
N VAL A 55 6.65 -1.44 -0.46
CA VAL A 55 7.16 -0.20 0.13
C VAL A 55 7.84 -0.46 1.47
N ILE A 56 9.01 0.13 1.68
CA ILE A 56 9.70 0.10 2.99
C ILE A 56 8.84 0.82 4.02
N THR A 57 8.52 0.12 5.12
CA THR A 57 7.70 0.64 6.22
C THR A 57 8.49 0.90 7.51
N GLY A 58 9.76 0.50 7.61
CA GLY A 58 10.59 0.76 8.79
C GLY A 58 11.93 0.00 8.82
N PHE A 59 12.74 0.26 9.84
CA PHE A 59 14.13 -0.24 9.98
C PHE A 59 14.42 -0.98 11.30
N GLY A 60 15.65 -1.52 11.42
CA GLY A 60 16.14 -2.40 12.50
C GLY A 60 16.38 -3.84 12.05
N SER A 61 15.57 -4.21 11.06
CA SER A 61 15.91 -4.89 9.81
C SER A 61 15.01 -4.21 8.75
N VAL A 62 15.09 -4.52 7.45
CA VAL A 62 14.22 -3.84 6.48
C VAL A 62 12.81 -4.41 6.60
N PHE A 63 11.81 -3.56 6.88
CA PHE A 63 10.40 -3.94 6.85
C PHE A 63 9.78 -3.51 5.52
N VAL A 64 9.19 -4.45 4.77
CA VAL A 64 8.50 -4.16 3.51
C VAL A 64 7.06 -4.64 3.59
N SER A 65 6.12 -3.74 3.34
CA SER A 65 4.68 -4.02 3.44
C SER A 65 4.31 -4.71 4.77
N GLY A 66 4.96 -4.30 5.88
CA GLY A 66 4.79 -4.83 7.24
C GLY A 66 5.52 -6.14 7.58
N ASP A 67 6.15 -6.82 6.62
CA ASP A 67 6.92 -8.04 6.86
C ASP A 67 8.39 -7.72 7.09
N LYS A 68 9.02 -8.40 8.05
CA LYS A 68 10.42 -8.18 8.44
C LYS A 68 11.37 -9.00 7.58
N TYR A 69 12.42 -8.37 7.06
CA TYR A 69 13.53 -9.00 6.33
C TYR A 69 14.85 -8.69 7.02
N GLU A 70 15.55 -9.71 7.49
CA GLU A 70 16.89 -9.57 8.05
C GLU A 70 17.89 -9.19 6.96
N VAL A 71 18.67 -8.13 7.21
CA VAL A 71 19.79 -7.72 6.37
C VAL A 71 21.07 -8.22 7.02
N GLU A 72 21.79 -9.07 6.30
CA GLU A 72 23.04 -9.68 6.76
C GLU A 72 24.24 -9.04 6.02
N PRO A 73 25.48 -9.22 6.50
CA PRO A 73 26.67 -8.63 5.87
C PRO A 73 26.94 -9.04 4.42
N ASP A 74 26.23 -10.05 3.91
CA ASP A 74 26.29 -10.54 2.53
C ASP A 74 25.02 -10.26 1.72
N THR A 75 24.03 -9.56 2.28
CA THR A 75 22.88 -9.06 1.51
C THR A 75 23.37 -8.05 0.47
N SER A 76 23.08 -8.30 -0.80
CA SER A 76 23.34 -7.39 -1.92
C SER A 76 22.34 -6.24 -1.90
N ILE A 77 22.80 -4.99 -1.95
CA ILE A 77 21.93 -3.80 -2.01
C ILE A 77 22.37 -2.94 -3.19
N ILE A 78 21.41 -2.58 -4.04
CA ILE A 78 21.61 -1.81 -5.27
C ILE A 78 20.60 -0.67 -5.28
N ILE A 79 21.10 0.53 -5.57
CA ILE A 79 20.34 1.79 -5.59
C ILE A 79 20.53 2.41 -6.99
N ASP A 80 19.44 2.71 -7.67
CA ASP A 80 19.38 3.37 -8.99
C ASP A 80 20.22 2.67 -10.08
N GLY A 81 20.28 1.33 -10.00
CA GLY A 81 21.14 0.51 -10.88
C GLY A 81 22.65 0.76 -10.71
N GLU A 82 23.07 1.55 -9.71
CA GLU A 82 24.44 1.98 -9.50
C GLU A 82 25.17 1.18 -8.41
N GLY A 83 26.07 0.29 -8.86
CA GLY A 83 26.97 -0.41 -7.95
C GLY A 83 26.27 -1.39 -7.00
N GLU A 84 27.06 -2.13 -6.24
CA GLU A 84 26.55 -3.10 -5.27
C GLU A 84 27.23 -2.83 -3.92
N SER A 85 26.41 -2.56 -2.90
CA SER A 85 26.84 -2.53 -1.50
C SER A 85 26.47 -3.86 -0.82
N LEU A 86 27.23 -4.26 0.22
CA LEU A 86 26.99 -5.51 0.93
C LEU A 86 26.64 -5.22 2.39
N GLY A 87 25.40 -5.54 2.74
CA GLY A 87 24.83 -5.37 4.08
C GLY A 87 24.80 -3.92 4.58
N ASP A 88 24.87 -2.95 3.66
CA ASP A 88 24.83 -1.52 3.96
C ASP A 88 23.51 -0.94 3.46
N ASP A 89 22.53 -0.87 4.36
CA ASP A 89 21.18 -0.35 4.10
C ASP A 89 21.05 1.15 4.37
N SER A 90 22.17 1.86 4.58
CA SER A 90 22.17 3.27 4.99
C SER A 90 21.64 4.25 3.94
N ASP A 91 21.52 3.84 2.68
CA ASP A 91 20.93 4.64 1.60
C ASP A 91 19.42 4.35 1.42
N LEU A 92 18.87 3.30 2.05
CA LEU A 92 17.45 3.00 2.01
C LEU A 92 16.66 3.89 2.97
N ARG A 93 15.44 4.29 2.59
CA ARG A 93 14.54 5.14 3.37
C ARG A 93 13.11 4.59 3.43
N VAL A 94 12.36 4.97 4.47
CA VAL A 94 10.92 4.64 4.54
C VAL A 94 10.21 5.34 3.38
N GLY A 95 9.27 4.63 2.75
CA GLY A 95 8.54 5.10 1.56
C GLY A 95 9.20 4.72 0.24
N MET A 96 10.45 4.27 0.22
CA MET A 96 11.07 3.70 -0.98
C MET A 96 10.36 2.40 -1.39
N LYS A 97 10.10 2.25 -2.69
CA LYS A 97 9.57 1.00 -3.26
C LYS A 97 10.75 0.14 -3.70
N VAL A 98 10.82 -1.10 -3.21
CA VAL A 98 11.95 -2.00 -3.45
C VAL A 98 11.50 -3.34 -4.00
N ASN A 99 12.41 -3.99 -4.72
CA ASN A 99 12.35 -5.42 -5.01
C ASN A 99 13.30 -6.15 -4.06
N ILE A 100 12.82 -7.19 -3.36
CA ILE A 100 13.65 -8.01 -2.48
C ILE A 100 13.54 -9.47 -2.89
N SER A 101 14.68 -10.09 -3.16
CA SER A 101 14.81 -11.55 -3.17
C SER A 101 15.32 -12.02 -1.81
N SER A 102 14.58 -12.93 -1.17
CA SER A 102 14.84 -13.38 0.19
C SER A 102 14.75 -14.89 0.34
N SER A 103 15.38 -15.41 1.40
CA SER A 103 15.18 -16.78 1.85
C SER A 103 14.33 -16.79 3.12
N GLU A 104 13.39 -17.74 3.21
CA GLU A 104 12.60 -17.98 4.41
C GLU A 104 12.92 -19.35 5.00
N SER A 105 13.21 -19.38 6.30
CA SER A 105 13.39 -20.59 7.09
C SER A 105 12.74 -20.40 8.46
N ASP A 106 11.89 -21.35 8.86
CA ASP A 106 11.20 -21.32 10.17
C ASP A 106 10.42 -20.01 10.47
N GLY A 107 9.94 -19.32 9.41
CA GLY A 107 9.19 -18.07 9.50
C GLY A 107 10.06 -16.81 9.66
N GLU A 108 11.38 -16.95 9.66
CA GLU A 108 12.32 -15.84 9.57
C GLU A 108 12.72 -15.63 8.10
N ARG A 109 12.68 -14.39 7.64
CA ARG A 109 13.08 -13.99 6.27
C ARG A 109 14.41 -13.28 6.32
N THR A 110 15.34 -13.69 5.48
CA THR A 110 16.65 -13.05 5.30
C THR A 110 16.78 -12.59 3.86
N ALA A 111 16.96 -11.28 3.67
CA ALA A 111 17.18 -10.68 2.36
C ALA A 111 18.51 -11.15 1.79
N GLN A 112 18.48 -11.62 0.55
CA GLN A 112 19.68 -11.94 -0.23
C GLN A 112 20.05 -10.77 -1.13
N ARG A 113 19.04 -10.08 -1.66
CA ARG A 113 19.18 -8.93 -2.55
C ARG A 113 18.06 -7.93 -2.30
N ILE A 114 18.38 -6.65 -2.28
CA ILE A 114 17.45 -5.52 -2.23
C ILE A 114 17.81 -4.56 -3.35
N GLU A 115 16.85 -4.25 -4.21
CA GLU A 115 17.01 -3.27 -5.27
C GLU A 115 16.02 -2.14 -5.08
N TYR A 116 16.53 -0.92 -5.23
CA TYR A 116 15.77 0.31 -5.25
C TYR A 116 16.07 1.05 -6.55
N ASP A 117 15.03 1.66 -7.11
CA ASP A 117 15.15 2.63 -8.19
C ASP A 117 13.98 3.61 -8.10
N ASP A 118 14.23 4.86 -8.48
CA ASP A 118 13.19 5.89 -8.55
C ASP A 118 12.18 5.54 -9.66
N ASP A 119 10.89 5.84 -9.44
CA ASP A 119 9.88 5.66 -10.49
C ASP A 119 9.85 6.84 -11.46
N LEU A 120 10.15 8.04 -10.94
CA LEU A 120 10.20 9.28 -11.70
C LEU A 120 11.30 10.17 -11.17
N LYS A 121 12.04 10.81 -12.08
CA LYS A 121 13.01 11.86 -11.78
C LYS A 121 12.79 13.03 -12.71
N GLY A 122 12.47 14.20 -12.15
CA GLY A 122 12.30 15.38 -12.98
C GLY A 122 11.68 16.59 -12.32
N PRO A 123 11.45 17.66 -13.09
CA PRO A 123 10.94 18.89 -12.53
C PRO A 123 9.48 18.75 -12.13
N ALA A 124 9.16 19.11 -10.89
CA ALA A 124 7.79 19.24 -10.42
C ALA A 124 7.09 20.42 -11.12
N SER A 125 5.86 20.19 -11.55
CA SER A 125 5.03 21.17 -12.26
C SER A 125 3.54 20.90 -12.01
N ASN A 126 2.66 21.82 -12.43
CA ASN A 126 1.20 21.66 -12.34
C ASN A 126 0.69 21.24 -10.95
N VAL A 127 1.29 21.75 -9.88
CA VAL A 127 0.85 21.42 -8.53
C VAL A 127 -0.57 21.93 -8.31
N VAL A 128 -1.42 21.02 -7.87
CA VAL A 128 -2.81 21.23 -7.48
C VAL A 128 -2.96 20.72 -6.06
N LEU A 129 -3.13 21.64 -5.12
CA LEU A 129 -3.38 21.32 -3.72
C LEU A 129 -4.83 20.85 -3.56
N ASP A 130 -5.05 19.90 -2.67
CA ASP A 130 -6.39 19.59 -2.21
C ASP A 130 -6.99 20.80 -1.47
N THR A 131 -8.31 20.94 -1.57
CA THR A 131 -9.01 22.11 -1.03
C THR A 131 -9.32 22.01 0.47
N GLN A 132 -9.23 20.81 1.05
CA GLN A 132 -9.51 20.51 2.46
C GLN A 132 -8.21 20.34 3.23
N ASP A 133 -7.29 19.55 2.69
CA ASP A 133 -5.95 19.36 3.25
C ASP A 133 -4.89 19.79 2.23
N PRO A 134 -4.40 21.05 2.28
CA PRO A 134 -3.41 21.56 1.34
C PRO A 134 -2.06 20.81 1.33
N SER A 135 -1.80 19.93 2.31
CA SER A 135 -0.64 19.04 2.30
C SER A 135 -0.79 17.86 1.31
N LEU A 136 -2.02 17.61 0.84
CA LEU A 136 -2.37 16.59 -0.15
C LEU A 136 -2.64 17.21 -1.51
N GLY A 137 -2.67 16.39 -2.57
CA GLY A 137 -3.07 16.84 -3.89
C GLY A 137 -2.41 16.07 -5.02
N SER A 138 -2.04 16.78 -6.09
CA SER A 138 -1.33 16.19 -7.22
C SER A 138 -0.38 17.18 -7.88
N PHE A 139 0.60 16.67 -8.60
CA PHE A 139 1.50 17.45 -9.44
C PHE A 139 1.93 16.61 -10.65
N SER A 140 2.84 17.14 -11.48
CA SER A 140 3.39 16.40 -12.61
C SER A 140 4.91 16.40 -12.66
N VAL A 141 5.49 15.25 -13.01
CA VAL A 141 6.91 15.06 -13.32
C VAL A 141 7.01 14.57 -14.77
N VAL A 142 7.69 15.33 -15.64
CA VAL A 142 7.85 14.97 -17.06
C VAL A 142 6.49 14.67 -17.76
N GLN A 143 5.43 15.39 -17.35
CA GLN A 143 4.02 15.22 -17.79
C GLN A 143 3.28 13.98 -17.27
N GLN A 144 3.89 13.15 -16.43
CA GLN A 144 3.19 12.11 -15.68
C GLN A 144 2.54 12.71 -14.44
N THR A 145 1.33 12.23 -14.09
CA THR A 145 0.64 12.67 -12.87
C THR A 145 1.22 11.96 -11.65
N VAL A 146 1.45 12.70 -10.58
CA VAL A 146 1.83 12.18 -9.27
C VAL A 146 0.79 12.63 -8.27
N VAL A 147 0.14 11.66 -7.61
CA VAL A 147 -0.81 11.88 -6.51
C VAL A 147 -0.05 11.86 -5.19
N VAL A 148 -0.30 12.87 -4.35
CA VAL A 148 0.22 12.97 -2.98
C VAL A 148 -0.94 12.69 -2.04
N ASP A 149 -0.78 11.66 -1.22
CA ASP A 149 -1.77 11.24 -0.24
C ASP A 149 -1.17 11.26 1.18
N GLY A 150 -1.98 10.93 2.19
CA GLY A 150 -1.57 10.94 3.59
C GLY A 150 -0.47 9.94 3.95
N ASN A 151 -0.06 9.05 3.05
CA ASN A 151 1.05 8.11 3.21
C ASN A 151 2.31 8.52 2.44
N THR A 152 2.26 9.56 1.60
CA THR A 152 3.42 10.10 0.90
C THR A 152 4.36 10.77 1.91
N ILE A 153 5.63 10.36 1.92
CA ILE A 153 6.67 10.98 2.75
C ILE A 153 7.44 12.00 1.89
N PHE A 154 7.57 13.23 2.38
CA PHE A 154 8.49 14.22 1.80
C PHE A 154 9.81 14.19 2.54
N ASP A 155 10.93 14.15 1.82
CA ASP A 155 12.24 14.33 2.45
C ASP A 155 12.49 15.79 2.84
N ASN A 156 13.26 15.98 3.92
CA ASN A 156 13.55 17.30 4.46
C ASN A 156 14.40 18.16 3.49
N ASN A 157 15.09 17.53 2.53
CA ASN A 157 15.83 18.19 1.45
C ASN A 157 14.95 18.97 0.46
N ILE A 158 13.64 18.70 0.42
CA ILE A 158 12.65 19.51 -0.31
C ILE A 158 12.65 20.93 0.24
N GLY A 159 12.75 21.05 1.56
CA GLY A 159 12.75 22.30 2.32
C GLY A 159 11.41 23.05 2.26
N ASP A 160 11.13 23.78 3.35
CA ASP A 160 9.98 24.70 3.47
C ASP A 160 10.19 25.93 2.56
N ASN A 161 9.85 25.75 1.29
CA ASN A 161 10.02 26.75 0.24
C ASN A 161 8.94 27.82 0.31
N ASN A 162 7.78 27.49 0.88
CA ASN A 162 6.62 28.36 1.00
C ASN A 162 6.63 29.19 2.32
N ALA A 163 7.50 28.84 3.26
CA ALA A 163 7.71 29.45 4.59
C ALA A 163 6.50 29.35 5.53
N ASP A 164 5.78 28.23 5.50
CA ASP A 164 4.65 27.94 6.40
C ASP A 164 4.98 27.03 7.58
N GLY A 165 6.22 26.55 7.66
CA GLY A 165 6.75 25.71 8.73
C GLY A 165 6.60 24.20 8.51
N ASN A 166 5.98 23.77 7.40
CA ASN A 166 5.86 22.36 7.04
C ASN A 166 6.62 22.06 5.75
N ILE A 167 6.90 20.77 5.50
CA ILE A 167 7.45 20.30 4.23
C ILE A 167 6.39 19.42 3.55
N ASP A 168 5.75 19.96 2.52
CA ASP A 168 4.63 19.31 1.83
C ASP A 168 4.58 19.61 0.32
N ILE A 169 3.50 19.19 -0.34
CA ILE A 169 3.29 19.40 -1.78
C ILE A 169 3.27 20.90 -2.16
N GLY A 170 2.88 21.80 -1.25
CA GLY A 170 2.92 23.24 -1.43
C GLY A 170 4.33 23.75 -1.74
N ASP A 171 5.35 23.10 -1.19
CA ASP A 171 6.76 23.47 -1.37
C ASP A 171 7.31 23.17 -2.76
N LEU A 172 6.61 22.36 -3.54
CA LEU A 172 6.95 22.12 -4.94
C LEU A 172 6.62 23.34 -5.84
N THR A 173 5.77 24.26 -5.36
CA THR A 173 5.39 25.48 -6.09
C THR A 173 6.22 26.71 -5.76
N ALA A 174 6.86 26.71 -4.59
CA ALA A 174 7.35 27.92 -3.98
C ALA A 174 8.80 28.20 -4.40
N GLY A 175 9.04 29.35 -5.04
CA GLY A 175 10.38 29.82 -5.35
C GLY A 175 10.57 30.35 -6.77
N SER A 176 11.81 30.77 -7.05
CA SER A 176 12.23 31.25 -8.39
C SER A 176 13.04 30.21 -9.17
N ALA A 177 13.34 29.07 -8.53
CA ALA A 177 14.01 27.92 -9.12
C ALA A 177 13.01 26.76 -9.19
N GLN A 178 13.12 25.96 -10.25
CA GLN A 178 12.33 24.75 -10.44
C GLN A 178 12.80 23.69 -9.44
N VAL A 179 11.88 23.07 -8.71
CA VAL A 179 12.19 21.92 -7.84
C VAL A 179 12.24 20.69 -8.73
N VAL A 180 13.39 20.03 -8.77
CA VAL A 180 13.56 18.71 -9.39
C VAL A 180 13.40 17.69 -8.28
N VAL A 181 12.55 16.70 -8.51
CA VAL A 181 12.23 15.67 -7.54
C VAL A 181 12.56 14.28 -8.07
N GLU A 182 12.85 13.40 -7.13
CA GLU A 182 12.88 11.94 -7.27
C GLU A 182 11.65 11.41 -6.53
N VAL A 183 10.93 10.48 -7.16
CA VAL A 183 9.64 9.97 -6.66
C VAL A 183 9.68 8.45 -6.69
N SER A 184 9.53 7.82 -5.52
CA SER A 184 9.08 6.43 -5.45
C SER A 184 7.55 6.40 -5.41
N GLY A 185 6.92 5.48 -6.13
CA GLY A 185 5.47 5.41 -6.19
C GLY A 185 4.87 4.10 -6.67
N LEU A 186 3.57 3.96 -6.40
CA LEU A 186 2.75 2.87 -6.90
C LEU A 186 2.10 3.31 -8.21
N LEU A 187 2.32 2.55 -9.28
CA LEU A 187 1.77 2.85 -10.60
C LEU A 187 0.23 2.80 -10.56
N ILE A 188 -0.39 3.81 -11.18
CA ILE A 188 -1.83 3.92 -11.44
C ILE A 188 -2.07 4.20 -12.92
N SER A 189 -3.34 4.20 -13.34
CA SER A 189 -3.70 4.30 -14.77
C SER A 189 -3.20 5.56 -15.50
N GLU A 190 -2.89 6.65 -14.79
CA GLU A 190 -2.42 7.92 -15.38
C GLU A 190 -1.13 8.46 -14.73
N GLY A 191 -0.34 7.60 -14.08
CA GLY A 191 0.91 7.98 -13.41
C GLY A 191 1.14 7.20 -12.12
N PHE A 192 1.40 7.89 -11.02
CA PHE A 192 1.79 7.26 -9.74
C PHE A 192 1.09 7.87 -8.53
N VAL A 193 0.85 7.04 -7.51
CA VAL A 193 0.64 7.50 -6.13
C VAL A 193 2.00 7.49 -5.44
N ALA A 194 2.48 8.65 -5.02
CA ALA A 194 3.79 8.77 -4.41
C ALA A 194 3.82 8.12 -3.03
N THR A 195 4.84 7.32 -2.78
CA THR A 195 5.16 6.78 -1.46
C THR A 195 6.28 7.56 -0.79
N ARG A 196 7.16 8.16 -1.60
CA ARG A 196 8.22 9.08 -1.17
C ARG A 196 8.51 10.12 -2.25
N ILE A 197 8.84 11.35 -1.83
CA ILE A 197 9.25 12.45 -2.70
C ILE A 197 10.48 13.12 -2.09
N GLU A 198 11.54 13.21 -2.87
CA GLU A 198 12.82 13.82 -2.46
C GLU A 198 13.24 14.89 -3.47
N ARG A 199 14.04 15.85 -3.04
CA ARG A 199 14.70 16.78 -3.98
C ARG A 199 15.91 16.08 -4.58
N SER A 200 15.95 16.03 -5.91
CA SER A 200 17.14 15.57 -6.61
C SER A 200 18.31 16.53 -6.41
N ASP A 201 19.50 15.98 -6.16
CA ASP A 201 20.74 16.70 -5.92
C ASP A 201 21.27 17.46 -7.16
N SER A 202 20.68 17.23 -8.33
CA SER A 202 21.15 17.79 -9.60
C SER A 202 20.05 18.46 -10.42
N VAL A 203 20.41 19.59 -11.05
CA VAL A 203 19.61 20.14 -12.14
C VAL A 203 19.95 19.34 -13.40
N ALA A 204 19.06 18.42 -13.73
CA ALA A 204 19.11 17.45 -14.82
C ALA A 204 18.46 17.95 -16.14
N GLY A 205 18.39 17.08 -17.15
CA GLY A 205 17.70 17.17 -18.42
C GLY A 205 18.36 18.04 -19.47
N ARG A 206 19.70 18.16 -19.46
CA ARG A 206 20.40 19.02 -20.42
C ARG A 206 20.94 18.18 -21.57
N PRO A 207 20.62 18.56 -22.82
CA PRO A 207 21.16 17.88 -23.99
C PRO A 207 22.69 17.74 -23.96
N ASP A 208 23.16 16.52 -24.25
CA ASP A 208 24.58 16.15 -24.37
C ASP A 208 25.40 16.24 -23.07
N VAL A 209 24.76 16.20 -21.89
CA VAL A 209 25.44 16.02 -20.61
C VAL A 209 25.22 14.59 -20.12
N SER A 210 26.31 13.88 -19.85
CA SER A 210 26.22 12.49 -19.35
C SER A 210 25.68 12.49 -17.93
N ASP A 211 24.81 11.52 -17.65
CA ASP A 211 24.34 11.16 -16.32
C ASP A 211 23.58 12.31 -15.65
N ASP A 212 22.95 13.17 -16.46
CA ASP A 212 22.05 14.22 -16.00
C ASP A 212 20.65 14.08 -16.57
N GLU A 213 20.28 12.96 -17.17
CA GLU A 213 18.95 12.76 -17.75
C GLU A 213 17.84 12.73 -16.69
N TYR A 214 16.63 13.10 -17.10
CA TYR A 214 15.41 12.84 -16.33
C TYR A 214 14.90 11.44 -16.61
N GLU A 215 14.10 10.90 -15.71
CA GLU A 215 13.66 9.51 -15.79
C GLU A 215 12.15 9.41 -15.62
N VAL A 216 11.55 8.52 -16.39
CA VAL A 216 10.17 8.11 -16.19
C VAL A 216 9.97 6.63 -16.45
N LYS A 217 9.07 6.00 -15.68
CA LYS A 217 8.60 4.64 -15.92
C LYS A 217 7.13 4.60 -16.33
N GLY A 218 6.72 3.58 -17.09
CA GLY A 218 5.33 3.40 -17.46
C GLY A 218 5.09 2.51 -18.68
N PHE A 219 3.82 2.17 -18.92
CA PHE A 219 3.42 1.45 -20.13
C PHE A 219 3.40 2.36 -21.35
N VAL A 220 3.91 1.88 -22.47
CA VAL A 220 3.86 2.61 -23.73
C VAL A 220 2.45 2.54 -24.33
N ASP A 221 1.78 3.68 -24.36
CA ASP A 221 0.39 3.82 -24.85
C ASP A 221 0.30 3.71 -26.38
N GLU A 222 1.24 4.37 -27.06
CA GLU A 222 1.24 4.48 -28.52
C GLU A 222 2.63 4.82 -29.06
N VAL A 223 2.85 4.43 -30.31
CA VAL A 223 4.03 4.82 -31.11
C VAL A 223 3.55 5.41 -32.42
N ALA A 224 4.13 6.54 -32.82
CA ALA A 224 3.83 7.15 -34.11
C ALA A 224 4.16 6.20 -35.26
N SER A 225 3.36 6.25 -36.33
CA SER A 225 3.50 5.30 -37.46
C SER A 225 4.84 5.36 -38.20
N ASP A 226 5.58 6.46 -38.03
CA ASP A 226 6.92 6.68 -38.56
C ASP A 226 8.03 6.53 -37.51
N GLY A 227 7.69 6.14 -36.28
CA GLY A 227 8.62 5.92 -35.18
C GLY A 227 9.24 7.20 -34.61
N SER A 228 8.75 8.39 -34.97
CA SER A 228 9.36 9.66 -34.54
C SER A 228 9.06 10.04 -33.09
N GLU A 229 8.03 9.45 -32.50
CA GLU A 229 7.61 9.69 -31.12
C GLU A 229 6.85 8.49 -30.57
N PHE A 230 6.82 8.37 -29.25
CA PHE A 230 5.96 7.45 -28.52
C PHE A 230 5.40 8.13 -27.25
N ARG A 231 4.38 7.52 -26.65
CA ARG A 231 3.76 8.02 -25.41
C ARG A 231 3.78 7.01 -24.28
N ILE A 232 3.97 7.49 -23.06
CA ILE A 232 3.87 6.73 -21.81
C ILE A 232 3.04 7.55 -20.84
N ASN A 233 1.97 6.98 -20.27
CA ASN A 233 1.07 7.65 -19.33
C ASN A 233 0.67 9.07 -19.80
N GLY A 234 0.42 9.23 -21.10
CA GLY A 234 0.10 10.51 -21.74
C GLY A 234 1.28 11.47 -22.01
N ALA A 235 2.48 11.24 -21.45
CA ALA A 235 3.69 11.99 -21.77
C ALA A 235 4.21 11.60 -23.17
N THR A 236 4.67 12.57 -23.96
CA THR A 236 5.19 12.34 -25.32
C THR A 236 6.70 12.51 -25.38
N PHE A 237 7.39 11.51 -25.94
CA PHE A 237 8.84 11.47 -26.10
C PHE A 237 9.22 11.42 -27.58
N LEU A 238 10.10 12.34 -28.00
CA LEU A 238 10.64 12.36 -29.35
C LEU A 238 11.78 11.35 -29.47
N VAL A 239 11.77 10.58 -30.57
CA VAL A 239 12.85 9.68 -30.95
C VAL A 239 13.75 10.41 -31.94
N VAL A 240 15.05 10.48 -31.63
CA VAL A 240 16.04 11.14 -32.49
C VAL A 240 17.00 10.13 -33.09
N ASP A 241 17.05 10.10 -34.41
CA ASP A 241 18.10 9.39 -35.14
C ASP A 241 19.45 10.10 -34.88
N GLY A 242 20.48 9.34 -34.51
CA GLY A 242 21.85 9.83 -34.25
C GLY A 242 22.59 10.32 -35.50
N ALA A 243 22.01 11.27 -36.24
CA ALA A 243 22.62 11.92 -37.39
C ALA A 243 23.35 13.21 -36.97
N ASP A 244 24.41 13.56 -37.69
CA ASP A 244 25.17 14.82 -37.52
C ASP A 244 25.90 15.03 -36.16
N GLY A 245 26.21 13.95 -35.44
CA GLY A 245 27.12 13.99 -34.29
C GLY A 245 26.47 14.25 -32.92
N THR A 246 25.15 14.17 -32.84
CA THR A 246 24.38 14.01 -31.59
C THR A 246 24.22 12.53 -31.24
N SER A 247 24.13 12.21 -29.96
CA SER A 247 23.68 10.89 -29.51
C SER A 247 22.22 10.70 -29.94
N GLY A 248 21.93 9.61 -30.67
CA GLY A 248 20.56 9.24 -30.97
C GLY A 248 19.90 8.55 -29.78
N THR A 249 18.58 8.40 -29.81
CA THR A 249 17.86 7.59 -28.83
C THR A 249 18.36 6.14 -28.90
N VAL A 250 18.75 5.60 -27.75
CA VAL A 250 19.24 4.22 -27.61
C VAL A 250 18.11 3.36 -27.05
N PHE A 251 17.74 2.31 -27.76
CA PHE A 251 16.82 1.29 -27.27
C PHE A 251 17.63 0.09 -26.80
N ASP A 252 17.22 -0.49 -25.68
CA ASP A 252 17.82 -1.73 -25.20
C ASP A 252 17.46 -2.94 -26.08
N ASP A 253 18.11 -4.08 -25.86
CA ASP A 253 18.05 -5.21 -26.78
C ASP A 253 16.61 -5.74 -26.90
N GLY A 254 16.09 -5.78 -28.13
CA GLY A 254 14.72 -6.23 -28.42
C GLY A 254 13.66 -5.12 -28.43
N LEU A 255 14.01 -3.89 -28.03
CA LEU A 255 13.13 -2.73 -28.15
C LEU A 255 13.38 -1.94 -29.45
N ALA A 256 12.32 -1.33 -29.96
CA ALA A 256 12.38 -0.43 -31.12
C ALA A 256 11.19 0.53 -31.10
N ALA A 257 11.36 1.73 -31.64
CA ALA A 257 10.28 2.72 -31.82
C ALA A 257 9.29 2.30 -32.94
N ASP A 258 8.63 1.17 -32.77
CA ASP A 258 7.54 0.70 -33.64
C ASP A 258 6.38 0.11 -32.80
N SER A 259 5.37 -0.45 -33.48
CA SER A 259 4.18 -0.99 -32.82
C SER A 259 4.44 -2.11 -31.79
N SER A 260 5.61 -2.76 -31.81
CA SER A 260 5.96 -3.78 -30.82
C SER A 260 6.25 -3.20 -29.44
N LEU A 261 6.55 -1.90 -29.35
CA LEU A 261 6.83 -1.23 -28.08
C LEU A 261 5.54 -0.93 -27.30
N VAL A 262 4.39 -0.89 -27.96
CA VAL A 262 3.09 -0.60 -27.32
C VAL A 262 2.73 -1.69 -26.32
N GLY A 263 2.41 -1.28 -25.09
CA GLY A 263 2.08 -2.16 -23.97
C GLY A 263 3.29 -2.69 -23.20
N GLU A 264 4.51 -2.36 -23.62
CA GLU A 264 5.71 -2.66 -22.84
C GLU A 264 5.83 -1.67 -21.67
N TYR A 265 6.18 -2.19 -20.48
CA TYR A 265 6.56 -1.36 -19.34
C TYR A 265 8.05 -1.01 -19.48
N VAL A 266 8.36 0.28 -19.53
CA VAL A 266 9.71 0.75 -19.86
C VAL A 266 10.11 1.91 -18.97
N GLU A 267 11.42 2.04 -18.77
CA GLU A 267 12.08 3.22 -18.27
C GLU A 267 12.59 4.05 -19.44
N VAL A 268 12.39 5.36 -19.37
CA VAL A 268 12.88 6.32 -20.35
C VAL A 268 13.71 7.38 -19.68
N LYS A 269 15.01 7.37 -20.00
CA LYS A 269 15.90 8.51 -19.74
C LYS A 269 15.69 9.57 -20.82
N ALA A 270 15.41 10.81 -20.42
CA ALA A 270 15.00 11.87 -21.33
C ALA A 270 15.64 13.23 -21.03
N ASP A 271 15.91 13.96 -22.11
CA ASP A 271 16.36 15.36 -22.08
C ASP A 271 15.23 16.31 -22.47
N GLN A 272 15.30 17.56 -21.99
CA GLN A 272 14.44 18.63 -22.50
C GLN A 272 15.16 19.46 -23.56
N ASN A 273 14.60 19.51 -24.77
CA ASN A 273 15.15 20.38 -25.81
C ASN A 273 14.76 21.86 -25.59
N ASN A 274 15.37 22.77 -26.36
CA ASN A 274 15.12 24.22 -26.27
C ASN A 274 13.67 24.66 -26.56
N ALA A 275 12.84 23.78 -27.14
CA ALA A 275 11.42 24.03 -27.38
C ALA A 275 10.54 23.53 -26.23
N GLY A 276 11.12 22.91 -25.20
CA GLY A 276 10.43 22.31 -24.07
C GLY A 276 9.89 20.89 -24.34
N ALA A 277 10.26 20.27 -25.47
CA ALA A 277 9.85 18.90 -25.76
C ALA A 277 10.86 17.89 -25.20
N TRP A 278 10.34 16.78 -24.70
CA TRP A 278 11.13 15.68 -24.18
C TRP A 278 11.68 14.82 -25.32
N VAL A 279 12.96 14.54 -25.25
CA VAL A 279 13.68 13.71 -26.23
C VAL A 279 14.20 12.50 -25.48
N ALA A 280 13.79 11.30 -25.90
CA ALA A 280 14.28 10.07 -25.30
C ALA A 280 15.77 9.91 -25.63
N VAL A 281 16.58 9.66 -24.60
CA VAL A 281 18.01 9.38 -24.68
C VAL A 281 18.23 7.87 -24.63
N ARG A 282 17.60 7.19 -23.67
CA ARG A 282 17.63 5.74 -23.52
C ARG A 282 16.24 5.20 -23.18
N VAL A 283 15.90 4.03 -23.72
CA VAL A 283 14.65 3.32 -23.44
C VAL A 283 15.01 1.88 -23.09
N GLU A 284 14.70 1.49 -21.86
CA GLU A 284 14.99 0.18 -21.28
C GLU A 284 13.69 -0.50 -20.87
N ARG A 285 13.68 -1.83 -20.91
CA ARG A 285 12.53 -2.60 -20.46
C ARG A 285 12.64 -2.71 -18.95
N GLU A 286 11.58 -2.32 -18.26
CA GLU A 286 11.44 -2.56 -16.83
C GLU A 286 10.77 -3.92 -16.67
N ASP A 287 11.57 -4.96 -16.52
CA ASP A 287 11.05 -6.29 -16.19
C ASP A 287 11.26 -6.51 -14.69
N ASP A 288 10.16 -6.54 -13.92
CA ASP A 288 10.16 -6.79 -12.48
C ASP A 288 10.63 -8.22 -12.09
N PHE A 289 11.09 -9.01 -13.07
CA PHE A 289 11.58 -10.39 -12.97
C PHE A 289 12.82 -10.57 -13.83
N ASP A 290 13.81 -9.72 -13.59
CA ASP A 290 15.02 -9.65 -14.39
C ASP A 290 15.66 -11.03 -14.58
N ASP A 291 15.94 -11.34 -15.84
CA ASP A 291 16.94 -12.32 -16.21
C ASP A 291 18.29 -11.79 -15.72
N ASP A 292 18.72 -12.24 -14.54
CA ASP A 292 20.01 -11.98 -13.86
C ASP A 292 21.25 -12.07 -14.80
N ASN A 293 21.09 -12.60 -16.03
CA ASN A 293 22.14 -12.82 -17.00
C ASN A 293 22.01 -11.98 -18.29
N GLY A 294 20.94 -11.20 -18.48
CA GLY A 294 20.73 -10.34 -19.65
C GLY A 294 20.76 -11.10 -20.98
N ASP A 295 20.29 -12.35 -20.99
CA ASP A 295 20.28 -13.23 -22.18
C ASP A 295 18.89 -13.43 -22.83
N GLY A 296 17.87 -12.76 -22.28
CA GLY A 296 16.49 -12.79 -22.74
C GLY A 296 15.78 -14.10 -22.40
N GLN A 297 16.23 -14.84 -21.38
CA GLN A 297 15.56 -16.03 -20.85
C GLN A 297 15.27 -15.83 -19.36
N VAL A 298 13.99 -15.69 -19.01
CA VAL A 298 13.50 -15.82 -17.64
C VAL A 298 14.02 -17.15 -17.09
N ASN A 299 14.83 -17.13 -16.03
CA ASN A 299 15.31 -18.37 -15.44
C ASN A 299 14.10 -19.05 -14.79
N ASP A 300 13.95 -20.37 -14.97
CA ASP A 300 12.90 -21.16 -14.29
C ASP A 300 13.00 -21.05 -12.73
N ASP A 301 14.07 -20.45 -12.21
CA ASP A 301 14.32 -20.25 -10.78
C ASP A 301 13.57 -19.05 -10.17
N ASP A 302 13.20 -18.02 -10.94
CA ASP A 302 12.47 -16.83 -10.43
C ASP A 302 10.97 -17.10 -10.17
N ARG A 303 10.51 -18.30 -10.58
CA ARG A 303 9.19 -18.85 -10.27
C ARG A 303 9.25 -19.93 -9.19
N ASN A 304 10.44 -20.23 -8.66
CA ASN A 304 10.64 -21.24 -7.62
C ASN A 304 10.53 -20.62 -6.23
N GLY A 305 9.31 -20.40 -5.75
CA GLY A 305 9.14 -19.84 -4.41
C GLY A 305 7.75 -19.31 -4.12
N ARG A 306 7.68 -18.47 -3.09
CA ARG A 306 6.51 -17.61 -2.86
C ARG A 306 6.75 -16.25 -3.49
N TYR A 307 5.68 -15.67 -4.00
CA TYR A 307 5.67 -14.35 -4.59
C TYR A 307 4.75 -13.44 -3.78
N GLU A 308 5.21 -12.22 -3.51
CA GLU A 308 4.42 -11.18 -2.82
C GLU A 308 4.49 -9.87 -3.62
N ILE A 309 3.34 -9.25 -3.86
CA ILE A 309 3.30 -7.93 -4.50
C ILE A 309 2.32 -7.03 -3.78
N GLU A 310 2.77 -5.81 -3.48
CA GLU A 310 1.97 -4.68 -3.03
C GLU A 310 1.87 -3.64 -4.14
N GLY A 311 0.66 -3.21 -4.48
CA GLY A 311 0.45 -2.17 -5.48
C GLY A 311 -1.03 -1.87 -5.73
N VAL A 312 -1.30 -0.91 -6.61
CA VAL A 312 -2.69 -0.56 -6.97
C VAL A 312 -3.23 -1.59 -7.96
N LEU A 313 -4.35 -2.22 -7.60
CA LEU A 313 -5.06 -3.14 -8.47
C LEU A 313 -5.71 -2.38 -9.63
N SER A 314 -5.16 -2.52 -10.83
CA SER A 314 -5.57 -1.74 -12.00
C SER A 314 -6.60 -2.46 -12.88
N ALA A 315 -6.58 -3.79 -12.90
CA ALA A 315 -7.55 -4.59 -13.64
C ALA A 315 -7.69 -6.01 -13.08
N VAL A 316 -8.90 -6.57 -13.23
CA VAL A 316 -9.19 -7.98 -12.98
C VAL A 316 -10.09 -8.49 -14.11
N ASP A 317 -9.62 -9.49 -14.85
CA ASP A 317 -10.35 -10.17 -15.92
C ASP A 317 -10.54 -11.65 -15.56
N THR A 318 -11.75 -11.99 -15.10
CA THR A 318 -12.17 -13.36 -14.81
C THR A 318 -12.89 -14.03 -16.00
N SER A 319 -12.88 -13.39 -17.17
CA SER A 319 -13.49 -13.94 -18.40
C SER A 319 -12.54 -14.84 -19.19
N THR A 320 -11.25 -14.83 -18.85
CA THR A 320 -10.20 -15.70 -19.40
C THR A 320 -9.98 -16.94 -18.53
N THR A 321 -9.17 -17.88 -18.98
CA THR A 321 -8.72 -19.00 -18.14
C THR A 321 -7.29 -19.35 -18.54
N PRO A 322 -6.27 -19.07 -17.72
CA PRO A 322 -6.35 -18.48 -16.36
C PRO A 322 -6.94 -17.05 -16.33
N ASP A 323 -7.36 -16.60 -15.15
CA ASP A 323 -7.76 -15.20 -14.91
C ASP A 323 -6.55 -14.29 -15.12
N ILE A 324 -6.79 -13.01 -15.43
CA ILE A 324 -5.71 -12.02 -15.58
C ILE A 324 -5.90 -10.90 -14.56
N VAL A 325 -4.83 -10.59 -13.84
CA VAL A 325 -4.79 -9.53 -12.84
C VAL A 325 -3.67 -8.55 -13.19
N THR A 326 -3.93 -7.25 -13.06
CA THR A 326 -2.91 -6.21 -13.22
C THR A 326 -2.77 -5.43 -11.92
N ILE A 327 -1.59 -5.46 -11.31
CA ILE A 327 -1.24 -4.71 -10.08
C ILE A 327 -0.02 -3.85 -10.40
N GLY A 328 -0.21 -2.53 -10.43
CA GLY A 328 0.83 -1.62 -10.91
C GLY A 328 1.33 -2.00 -12.31
N SER A 329 2.64 -2.20 -12.45
CA SER A 329 3.33 -2.65 -13.67
C SER A 329 3.16 -4.14 -13.98
N VAL A 330 2.72 -4.94 -13.00
CA VAL A 330 2.77 -6.40 -13.10
C VAL A 330 1.45 -6.95 -13.64
N ILE A 331 1.54 -7.73 -14.71
CA ILE A 331 0.42 -8.50 -15.29
C ILE A 331 0.63 -9.97 -14.97
N LEU A 332 -0.33 -10.57 -14.26
CA LEU A 332 -0.26 -11.95 -13.76
C LEU A 332 -1.39 -12.78 -14.34
N GLU A 333 -1.05 -13.96 -14.84
CA GLU A 333 -2.01 -15.06 -14.99
C GLU A 333 -2.25 -15.68 -13.60
N VAL A 334 -3.50 -15.75 -13.18
CA VAL A 334 -3.91 -16.22 -11.85
C VAL A 334 -4.94 -17.35 -11.97
N ILE A 335 -4.86 -18.36 -11.10
CA ILE A 335 -5.82 -19.49 -11.11
C ILE A 335 -7.24 -19.04 -10.76
N ASP A 336 -7.36 -18.15 -9.77
CA ASP A 336 -8.62 -17.61 -9.28
C ASP A 336 -8.39 -16.19 -8.76
N ALA A 337 -9.04 -15.21 -9.39
CA ALA A 337 -9.00 -13.81 -9.00
C ALA A 337 -10.33 -13.31 -8.39
N SER A 338 -11.23 -14.22 -8.01
CA SER A 338 -12.57 -13.85 -7.49
C SER A 338 -12.50 -12.85 -6.33
N ASP A 339 -11.55 -13.03 -5.42
CA ASP A 339 -11.39 -12.21 -4.23
C ASP A 339 -10.91 -10.78 -4.54
N LEU A 340 -10.39 -10.54 -5.74
CA LEU A 340 -9.93 -9.24 -6.21
C LEU A 340 -11.00 -8.48 -7.01
N VAL A 341 -12.10 -9.15 -7.38
CA VAL A 341 -13.22 -8.51 -8.09
C VAL A 341 -13.80 -7.40 -7.23
N GLY A 342 -13.98 -6.21 -7.82
CA GLY A 342 -14.49 -5.03 -7.12
C GLY A 342 -13.45 -4.27 -6.29
N GLN A 343 -12.19 -4.71 -6.26
CA GLN A 343 -11.10 -4.01 -5.58
C GLN A 343 -10.25 -3.13 -6.53
N VAL A 344 -10.67 -2.97 -7.80
CA VAL A 344 -9.92 -2.15 -8.76
C VAL A 344 -9.87 -0.70 -8.26
N GLY A 345 -8.67 -0.11 -8.29
CA GLY A 345 -8.36 1.19 -7.71
C GLY A 345 -7.79 1.10 -6.30
N ASN A 346 -7.96 -0.03 -5.60
CA ASN A 346 -7.44 -0.19 -4.25
C ASN A 346 -5.98 -0.64 -4.24
N ILE A 347 -5.25 -0.24 -3.20
CA ILE A 347 -3.93 -0.83 -2.92
C ILE A 347 -4.15 -2.22 -2.33
N VAL A 348 -3.59 -3.24 -2.98
CA VAL A 348 -3.69 -4.64 -2.57
C VAL A 348 -2.30 -5.21 -2.35
N LYS A 349 -2.21 -6.14 -1.40
CA LYS A 349 -1.10 -7.06 -1.22
C LYS A 349 -1.58 -8.47 -1.53
N ILE A 350 -1.00 -9.13 -2.52
CA ILE A 350 -1.25 -10.55 -2.78
C ILE A 350 -0.01 -11.38 -2.46
N LYS A 351 -0.23 -12.61 -2.02
CA LYS A 351 0.80 -13.62 -1.76
C LYS A 351 0.40 -14.92 -2.44
N GLY A 352 1.34 -15.62 -3.06
CA GLY A 352 1.05 -16.88 -3.74
C GLY A 352 2.28 -17.67 -4.16
N THR A 353 2.05 -18.74 -4.91
CA THR A 353 3.11 -19.56 -5.53
C THR A 353 2.76 -19.83 -6.99
N PHE A 354 3.76 -19.90 -7.87
CA PHE A 354 3.52 -20.28 -9.26
C PHE A 354 3.36 -21.79 -9.39
N ASP A 355 2.39 -22.22 -10.21
CA ASP A 355 2.23 -23.63 -10.57
C ASP A 355 3.25 -24.08 -11.64
N GLU A 356 3.23 -25.37 -12.01
CA GLU A 356 4.13 -25.91 -13.04
C GLU A 356 3.96 -25.27 -14.44
N SER A 357 2.89 -24.50 -14.66
CA SER A 357 2.59 -23.78 -15.90
C SER A 357 2.98 -22.30 -15.83
N GLY A 358 3.44 -21.82 -14.68
CA GLY A 358 3.75 -20.40 -14.45
C GLY A 358 2.54 -19.53 -14.14
N VAL A 359 1.41 -20.12 -13.72
CA VAL A 359 0.21 -19.40 -13.29
C VAL A 359 0.25 -19.22 -11.78
N LEU A 360 -0.03 -18.02 -11.28
CA LEU A 360 -0.01 -17.73 -9.84
C LEU A 360 -1.23 -18.34 -9.14
N VAL A 361 -0.97 -19.10 -8.09
CA VAL A 361 -1.98 -19.54 -7.10
C VAL A 361 -1.93 -18.58 -5.93
N ILE A 362 -2.95 -17.74 -5.77
CA ILE A 362 -3.05 -16.80 -4.64
C ILE A 362 -3.40 -17.59 -3.38
N ASP A 363 -2.54 -17.50 -2.37
CA ASP A 363 -2.76 -18.06 -1.03
C ASP A 363 -3.41 -17.04 -0.08
N GLN A 364 -3.15 -15.75 -0.31
CA GLN A 364 -3.66 -14.65 0.50
C GLN A 364 -3.76 -13.37 -0.33
N SER A 365 -4.87 -12.63 -0.16
CA SER A 365 -5.02 -11.25 -0.60
C SER A 365 -5.41 -10.36 0.58
N ARG A 366 -4.96 -9.12 0.57
CA ARG A 366 -5.31 -8.10 1.56
C ARG A 366 -5.37 -6.73 0.90
N SER A 367 -6.45 -5.99 1.10
CA SER A 367 -6.51 -4.57 0.71
C SER A 367 -5.94 -3.69 1.83
N GLN A 368 -5.37 -2.55 1.45
CA GLN A 368 -5.06 -1.50 2.40
C GLN A 368 -6.36 -1.00 3.05
N VAL A 369 -6.31 -0.73 4.35
CA VAL A 369 -7.48 -0.30 5.14
C VAL A 369 -7.40 1.20 5.34
N GLU A 370 -8.56 1.88 5.28
CA GLU A 370 -8.65 3.31 5.51
C GLU A 370 -8.09 3.72 6.87
N SER A 371 -7.27 4.77 6.91
CA SER A 371 -6.68 5.30 8.17
C SER A 371 -7.49 6.49 8.66
N TYR A 372 -8.66 6.21 9.23
CA TYR A 372 -9.60 7.23 9.68
C TYR A 372 -9.27 7.87 11.03
N LEU A 373 -8.35 7.29 11.82
CA LEU A 373 -7.90 7.87 13.09
C LEU A 373 -6.64 8.70 12.85
N ARG A 374 -6.70 10.01 13.10
CA ARG A 374 -5.53 10.92 13.09
C ARG A 374 -5.45 11.68 14.41
N VAL A 375 -4.24 11.80 14.95
CA VAL A 375 -3.95 12.59 16.15
C VAL A 375 -2.77 13.50 15.85
N GLN A 376 -2.96 14.79 16.09
CA GLN A 376 -1.89 15.78 16.11
C GLN A 376 -1.89 16.43 17.49
N ASP A 377 -0.85 16.22 18.30
CA ASP A 377 -0.77 16.80 19.64
C ASP A 377 0.64 16.65 20.23
N GLN A 378 0.91 17.35 21.32
CA GLN A 378 2.16 17.21 22.06
C GLN A 378 2.19 15.94 22.91
N VAL A 379 3.38 15.37 23.03
CA VAL A 379 3.66 14.23 23.91
C VAL A 379 3.58 14.67 25.38
N ALA A 380 2.73 14.00 26.14
CA ALA A 380 2.57 14.21 27.58
C ALA A 380 3.44 13.25 28.42
N GLU A 381 3.54 11.98 28.01
CA GLU A 381 4.31 10.96 28.71
C GLU A 381 4.94 9.98 27.72
N VAL A 382 6.18 9.56 27.99
CA VAL A 382 6.90 8.53 27.22
C VAL A 382 7.14 7.32 28.10
N SER A 383 6.82 6.14 27.59
CA SER A 383 7.03 4.84 28.23
C SER A 383 8.10 4.02 27.50
N ALA A 384 8.30 2.76 27.90
CA ALA A 384 9.30 1.90 27.29
C ALA A 384 8.95 1.43 25.87
N SER A 385 7.66 1.42 25.50
CA SER A 385 7.18 0.88 24.22
C SER A 385 6.11 1.75 23.54
N SER A 386 5.71 2.85 24.16
CA SER A 386 4.66 3.74 23.67
C SER A 386 4.83 5.12 24.28
N PHE A 387 4.10 6.09 23.77
CA PHE A 387 3.93 7.39 24.40
C PHE A 387 2.45 7.77 24.42
N THR A 388 2.11 8.85 25.13
CA THR A 388 0.74 9.34 25.26
C THR A 388 0.72 10.84 25.03
N THR A 389 -0.24 11.33 24.27
CA THR A 389 -0.41 12.76 23.99
C THR A 389 -1.10 13.49 25.15
N ARG A 390 -1.17 14.83 25.11
CA ARG A 390 -1.93 15.62 26.12
C ARG A 390 -3.41 15.26 26.12
N LEU A 391 -3.98 14.90 24.96
CA LEU A 391 -5.34 14.39 24.82
C LEU A 391 -5.57 13.02 25.46
N GLY A 392 -4.52 12.29 25.83
CA GLY A 392 -4.63 10.95 26.43
C GLY A 392 -4.57 9.80 25.44
N VAL A 393 -4.35 10.06 24.14
CA VAL A 393 -4.25 9.00 23.14
C VAL A 393 -2.88 8.32 23.24
N SER A 394 -2.88 6.99 23.34
CA SER A 394 -1.65 6.20 23.42
C SER A 394 -1.19 5.73 22.03
N ILE A 395 0.03 6.12 21.67
CA ILE A 395 0.65 5.79 20.38
C ILE A 395 1.76 4.75 20.62
N THR A 396 1.69 3.65 19.87
CA THR A 396 2.62 2.51 20.00
C THR A 396 3.28 2.26 18.64
N PRO A 397 4.50 2.77 18.41
CA PRO A 397 5.27 2.46 17.20
C PRO A 397 5.57 0.96 17.10
N THR A 398 5.31 0.36 15.93
CA THR A 398 5.61 -1.05 15.64
C THR A 398 6.35 -1.16 14.30
N GLY A 399 6.77 -2.37 13.89
CA GLY A 399 7.35 -2.58 12.56
C GLY A 399 6.39 -2.30 11.39
N ASN A 400 5.09 -2.17 11.68
CA ASN A 400 4.08 -1.74 10.71
C ASN A 400 3.94 -0.21 10.64
N SER A 401 4.57 0.53 11.54
CA SER A 401 4.48 1.98 11.62
C SER A 401 5.64 2.59 10.84
N ARG A 402 5.31 3.40 9.82
CA ARG A 402 6.26 4.32 9.19
C ARG A 402 6.59 5.41 10.21
N VAL A 403 7.84 5.47 10.65
CA VAL A 403 8.30 6.45 11.64
C VAL A 403 9.22 7.47 10.98
N LYS A 404 9.00 8.76 11.25
CA LYS A 404 9.82 9.86 10.73
C LYS A 404 10.08 10.90 11.82
N ASP A 405 11.29 11.44 11.87
CA ASP A 405 11.73 12.45 12.81
C ASP A 405 12.16 13.73 12.07
N ASP A 406 11.22 14.65 11.89
CA ASP A 406 11.41 15.92 11.16
C ASP A 406 11.94 17.05 12.02
N ASP A 407 11.81 16.93 13.35
CA ASP A 407 12.47 17.81 14.31
C ASP A 407 14.00 17.62 14.36
N SER A 408 14.53 16.60 13.68
CA SER A 408 15.97 16.33 13.64
C SER A 408 16.65 16.91 12.39
N ASP A 409 17.73 17.67 12.59
CA ASP A 409 18.64 18.12 11.52
C ASP A 409 19.52 16.97 10.95
N ASP A 410 19.23 15.70 11.24
CA ASP A 410 20.02 14.55 10.77
C ASP A 410 19.41 13.87 9.54
N ASP A 411 20.27 13.45 8.61
CA ASP A 411 19.88 12.74 7.37
C ASP A 411 19.37 11.30 7.64
N GLU A 412 19.13 10.95 8.91
CA GLU A 412 18.68 9.64 9.41
C GLU A 412 17.25 9.70 10.00
N GLY A 413 16.56 10.85 9.93
CA GLY A 413 15.23 11.05 10.55
C GLY A 413 14.17 10.06 10.08
N ASP A 414 14.34 9.50 8.89
CA ASP A 414 13.47 8.53 8.22
C ASP A 414 14.16 7.16 7.99
N HIS A 415 15.29 6.92 8.64
CA HIS A 415 15.99 5.64 8.72
C HIS A 415 16.04 5.15 10.18
N LEU A 416 14.88 5.07 10.84
CA LEU A 416 14.77 4.71 12.25
C LEU A 416 14.01 3.41 12.46
N THR A 417 14.49 2.60 13.40
CA THR A 417 13.64 1.58 14.01
C THR A 417 12.56 2.24 14.86
N PRO A 418 11.41 1.58 15.09
CA PRO A 418 10.40 2.05 16.04
C PRO A 418 10.97 2.31 17.44
N GLN A 419 11.99 1.55 17.86
CA GLN A 419 12.66 1.74 19.16
C GLN A 419 13.66 2.90 19.14
N GLN A 420 14.33 3.15 18.02
CA GLN A 420 15.19 4.34 17.85
C GLN A 420 14.34 5.60 17.84
N PHE A 421 13.27 5.64 17.04
CA PHE A 421 12.29 6.72 17.02
C PHE A 421 11.75 7.01 18.42
N LEU A 422 11.22 5.99 19.11
CA LEU A 422 10.72 6.15 20.49
C LEU A 422 11.80 6.64 21.47
N GLY A 423 13.06 6.29 21.24
CA GLY A 423 14.20 6.78 22.01
C GLY A 423 14.53 8.24 21.78
N ARG A 424 14.11 8.81 20.64
CA ARG A 424 14.22 10.23 20.31
C ARG A 424 13.06 11.06 20.87
N VAL A 425 11.85 10.50 20.89
CA VAL A 425 10.63 11.15 21.42
C VAL A 425 10.79 11.58 22.88
N GLN A 426 10.46 12.85 23.15
CA GLN A 426 10.48 13.46 24.48
C GLN A 426 9.12 14.08 24.83
N GLN A 427 8.94 14.41 26.11
CA GLN A 427 7.77 15.16 26.54
C GLN A 427 7.84 16.59 25.96
N GLY A 428 6.77 17.01 25.29
CA GLY A 428 6.67 18.32 24.64
C GLY A 428 6.67 18.24 23.11
N ASP A 429 7.36 17.23 22.56
CA ASP A 429 7.45 17.00 21.10
C ASP A 429 6.06 16.97 20.47
N TYR A 430 5.92 17.61 19.31
CA TYR A 430 4.69 17.57 18.52
C TYR A 430 4.68 16.32 17.65
N ILE A 431 3.58 15.57 17.67
CA ILE A 431 3.45 14.32 16.92
C ILE A 431 2.23 14.39 16.02
N GLU A 432 2.40 14.04 14.75
CA GLU A 432 1.33 13.57 13.88
C GLU A 432 1.32 12.04 13.84
N ALA A 433 0.17 11.42 14.08
CA ALA A 433 0.03 9.97 13.99
C ALA A 433 -1.28 9.57 13.32
N ARG A 434 -1.21 8.53 12.47
CA ARG A 434 -2.34 7.94 11.74
C ARG A 434 -2.51 6.47 12.06
N ALA A 435 -3.76 6.03 12.15
CA ALA A 435 -4.13 4.67 12.45
C ALA A 435 -5.50 4.30 11.85
N PHE A 436 -5.74 2.99 11.81
CA PHE A 436 -7.09 2.43 11.74
C PHE A 436 -7.38 1.66 13.03
N LEU A 437 -8.64 1.42 13.37
CA LEU A 437 -8.98 0.57 14.50
C LEU A 437 -9.15 -0.87 14.03
N ASP A 438 -8.61 -1.80 14.80
CA ASP A 438 -8.83 -3.22 14.59
C ASP A 438 -10.25 -3.64 15.02
N ALA A 439 -10.58 -4.93 14.85
CA ALA A 439 -11.89 -5.47 15.23
C ALA A 439 -12.21 -5.36 16.74
N ASN A 440 -11.22 -5.05 17.59
CA ASN A 440 -11.38 -4.84 19.03
C ASN A 440 -11.51 -3.34 19.38
N GLY A 441 -11.40 -2.44 18.39
CA GLY A 441 -11.36 -1.00 18.59
C GLY A 441 -9.98 -0.49 19.02
N GLU A 442 -8.92 -1.29 18.91
CA GLU A 442 -7.55 -0.88 19.22
C GLU A 442 -6.89 -0.21 18.01
N ALA A 443 -6.23 0.92 18.23
CA ALA A 443 -5.53 1.65 17.17
C ALA A 443 -4.28 0.90 16.68
N VAL A 444 -4.23 0.64 15.37
CA VAL A 444 -3.06 0.13 14.65
C VAL A 444 -2.40 1.30 13.91
N TRP A 445 -1.29 1.80 14.47
CA TRP A 445 -0.58 2.96 13.94
C TRP A 445 0.22 2.64 12.69
N THR A 446 -0.10 3.31 11.59
CA THR A 446 0.49 3.11 10.26
C THR A 446 1.54 4.16 9.91
N ARG A 447 1.40 5.39 10.42
CA ARG A 447 2.34 6.50 10.25
C ARG A 447 2.47 7.31 11.54
N ILE A 448 3.69 7.66 11.93
CA ILE A 448 3.99 8.42 13.14
C ILE A 448 5.16 9.35 12.83
N GLU A 449 4.95 10.66 12.95
CA GLU A 449 5.92 11.68 12.61
C GLU A 449 6.11 12.62 13.77
N ARG A 450 7.36 13.02 14.01
CA ARG A 450 7.70 14.06 14.96
C ARG A 450 8.00 15.34 14.19
N GLU A 451 7.17 16.35 14.40
CA GLU A 451 7.20 17.61 13.68
C GLU A 451 7.85 18.72 14.50
N ASP A 452 8.28 19.77 13.82
CA ASP A 452 8.72 21.03 14.43
C ASP A 452 7.54 21.79 15.10
N GLU A 453 7.83 22.49 16.21
CA GLU A 453 6.82 23.10 17.13
C GLU A 453 6.05 24.34 16.59
N ASP A 454 5.87 24.49 15.28
CA ASP A 454 5.34 25.74 14.70
C ASP A 454 3.81 25.92 14.84
N ASP A 455 3.05 24.82 14.96
CA ASP A 455 1.65 24.84 15.43
C ASP A 455 1.51 24.12 16.78
N MET A 456 0.79 24.75 17.70
CA MET A 456 0.54 24.20 19.04
C MET A 456 -0.88 23.67 19.21
N ASP A 457 -1.76 23.85 18.21
CA ASP A 457 -3.09 23.26 18.27
C ASP A 457 -3.02 21.73 18.33
N CYS A 458 -3.98 21.11 19.01
CA CYS A 458 -4.19 19.69 18.91
C CYS A 458 -5.40 19.40 18.03
N ARG A 459 -5.32 18.28 17.32
CA ARG A 459 -6.37 17.79 16.45
C ARG A 459 -6.59 16.31 16.73
N ILE A 460 -7.85 15.92 16.71
CA ILE A 460 -8.24 14.52 16.71
C ILE A 460 -9.28 14.30 15.62
N GLN A 461 -9.07 13.24 14.85
CA GLN A 461 -9.99 12.78 13.82
C GLN A 461 -10.27 11.31 14.05
N GLY A 462 -11.51 10.89 13.86
CA GLY A 462 -11.90 9.50 13.95
C GLY A 462 -13.40 9.31 14.04
N PRO A 463 -13.86 8.05 14.07
CA PRO A 463 -15.26 7.72 14.21
C PRO A 463 -15.78 8.21 15.55
N VAL A 464 -16.97 8.79 15.54
CA VAL A 464 -17.66 9.20 16.75
C VAL A 464 -18.15 7.98 17.53
N GLU A 465 -17.63 7.79 18.74
CA GLU A 465 -18.00 6.68 19.62
C GLU A 465 -19.31 6.95 20.38
N ALA A 466 -19.54 8.21 20.73
CA ALA A 466 -20.70 8.62 21.50
C ALA A 466 -20.99 10.10 21.32
N ILE A 467 -22.28 10.45 21.28
CA ILE A 467 -22.78 11.83 21.32
C ILE A 467 -23.49 12.04 22.66
N GLN A 468 -23.17 13.13 23.35
CA GLN A 468 -23.69 13.45 24.67
C GLN A 468 -24.27 14.86 24.69
N GLY A 469 -25.30 15.08 25.50
CA GLY A 469 -25.99 16.37 25.67
C GLY A 469 -27.47 16.28 25.30
N ASP A 470 -28.25 17.28 25.70
CA ASP A 470 -29.71 17.33 25.47
C ASP A 470 -30.11 18.39 24.41
N SER A 471 -29.17 19.23 23.98
CA SER A 471 -29.39 20.30 23.00
C SER A 471 -28.09 20.75 22.33
N ALA A 472 -28.21 21.35 21.13
CA ALA A 472 -27.07 21.74 20.30
C ALA A 472 -26.02 22.66 20.96
N SER A 473 -26.41 23.43 21.99
CA SER A 473 -25.47 24.28 22.74
C SER A 473 -24.59 23.51 23.74
N ASP A 474 -25.02 22.32 24.14
CA ASP A 474 -24.43 21.52 25.20
C ASP A 474 -23.95 20.16 24.67
N PHE A 475 -24.02 19.94 23.35
CA PHE A 475 -23.54 18.69 22.76
C PHE A 475 -22.02 18.59 22.87
N THR A 476 -21.56 17.38 23.16
CA THR A 476 -20.17 16.94 23.04
C THR A 476 -20.18 15.58 22.35
N PHE A 477 -19.08 15.19 21.74
CA PHE A 477 -18.93 13.84 21.21
C PHE A 477 -17.58 13.26 21.62
N VAL A 478 -17.41 11.94 21.46
CA VAL A 478 -16.22 11.22 21.87
C VAL A 478 -15.56 10.59 20.65
N ILE A 479 -14.25 10.77 20.52
CA ILE A 479 -13.40 10.09 19.53
C ILE A 479 -12.22 9.49 20.28
N GLN A 480 -12.02 8.18 20.21
CA GLN A 480 -10.91 7.48 20.89
C GLN A 480 -10.79 7.82 22.38
N GLY A 481 -11.93 7.82 23.09
CA GLY A 481 -11.99 8.21 24.50
C GLY A 481 -11.81 9.71 24.80
N VAL A 482 -11.49 10.55 23.80
CA VAL A 482 -11.36 12.00 23.95
C VAL A 482 -12.71 12.67 23.80
N THR A 483 -13.14 13.39 24.84
CA THR A 483 -14.37 14.19 24.79
C THR A 483 -14.11 15.50 24.05
N VAL A 484 -14.73 15.67 22.89
CA VAL A 484 -14.73 16.91 22.11
C VAL A 484 -15.84 17.85 22.64
N ASP A 485 -15.41 18.94 23.27
CA ASP A 485 -16.27 20.03 23.73
C ASP A 485 -16.33 21.17 22.71
N VAL A 486 -17.49 21.34 22.10
CA VAL A 486 -17.75 22.41 21.12
C VAL A 486 -18.35 23.68 21.74
N SER A 487 -18.40 23.80 23.07
CA SER A 487 -19.04 24.94 23.76
C SER A 487 -18.39 26.30 23.47
N GLN A 488 -17.13 26.30 23.05
CA GLN A 488 -16.38 27.51 22.72
C GLN A 488 -16.46 27.91 21.24
N ILE A 489 -17.08 27.10 20.37
CA ILE A 489 -17.27 27.44 18.97
C ILE A 489 -18.38 28.49 18.83
N ILE A 490 -18.03 29.71 18.45
CA ILE A 490 -19.00 30.83 18.35
C ILE A 490 -19.44 31.08 16.91
N SER A 491 -18.57 30.79 15.95
CA SER A 491 -18.81 30.97 14.52
C SER A 491 -19.65 29.80 13.99
N GLU A 492 -20.68 30.09 13.21
CA GLU A 492 -21.40 29.06 12.46
C GLU A 492 -20.57 28.51 11.29
N GLY A 493 -19.51 29.23 10.89
CA GLY A 493 -18.56 28.80 9.87
C GLY A 493 -17.80 27.56 10.31
N ASP A 494 -17.41 27.50 11.58
CA ASP A 494 -16.50 26.50 12.13
C ASP A 494 -17.22 25.16 12.48
N PHE A 495 -18.40 24.96 11.88
CA PHE A 495 -19.17 23.72 11.87
C PHE A 495 -19.38 23.32 10.42
N GLU A 496 -18.46 22.49 9.93
CA GLU A 496 -18.36 22.15 8.53
C GLU A 496 -18.84 20.72 8.29
N GLY A 497 -19.50 20.53 7.15
CA GLY A 497 -19.83 19.23 6.60
C GLY A 497 -18.75 18.81 5.60
N ALA A 498 -18.97 17.66 4.99
CA ALA A 498 -18.11 17.15 3.94
C ALA A 498 -17.76 18.22 2.89
N ASN A 499 -16.48 18.27 2.49
CA ASN A 499 -15.95 19.20 1.48
C ASN A 499 -16.06 20.69 1.86
N GLY A 500 -15.94 21.01 3.16
CA GLY A 500 -15.87 22.38 3.66
C GLY A 500 -17.21 23.12 3.56
N GLN A 501 -18.31 22.38 3.45
CA GLN A 501 -19.63 22.98 3.41
C GLN A 501 -19.99 23.51 4.80
N THR A 502 -20.17 24.81 4.95
CA THR A 502 -20.69 25.35 6.23
C THR A 502 -22.10 24.81 6.54
N LEU A 503 -22.23 24.04 7.63
CA LEU A 503 -23.50 23.50 8.12
C LEU A 503 -24.10 24.35 9.25
N GLY A 504 -23.25 25.01 10.04
CA GLY A 504 -23.64 25.63 11.29
C GLY A 504 -23.95 24.60 12.38
N ARG A 505 -24.00 25.05 13.63
CA ARG A 505 -24.05 24.18 14.81
C ARG A 505 -25.22 23.20 14.79
N GLN A 506 -26.43 23.70 14.53
CA GLN A 506 -27.61 22.84 14.52
C GLN A 506 -27.55 21.84 13.36
N GLY A 507 -27.12 22.28 12.17
CA GLY A 507 -27.03 21.41 10.99
C GLY A 507 -26.01 20.29 11.16
N PHE A 508 -24.86 20.60 11.77
CA PHE A 508 -23.82 19.62 12.09
C PHE A 508 -24.36 18.52 13.00
N PHE A 509 -24.98 18.87 14.12
CA PHE A 509 -25.52 17.87 15.07
C PHE A 509 -26.83 17.21 14.63
N ASP A 510 -27.55 17.78 13.67
CA ASP A 510 -28.68 17.09 13.03
C ASP A 510 -28.20 15.98 12.09
N GLN A 511 -26.95 16.07 11.58
CA GLN A 511 -26.33 15.06 10.72
C GLN A 511 -25.48 14.06 11.51
N LEU A 512 -24.84 14.50 12.60
CA LEU A 512 -23.89 13.69 13.36
C LEU A 512 -24.51 12.42 13.95
N SER A 513 -23.88 11.31 13.65
CA SER A 513 -24.18 9.96 14.09
C SER A 513 -22.94 9.30 14.68
N VAL A 514 -23.15 8.20 15.40
CA VAL A 514 -22.04 7.30 15.80
C VAL A 514 -21.44 6.71 14.52
N ASP A 515 -20.13 6.46 14.55
CA ASP A 515 -19.30 5.97 13.44
C ASP A 515 -18.99 6.99 12.34
N ASP A 516 -19.64 8.16 12.32
CA ASP A 516 -19.24 9.26 11.44
C ASP A 516 -17.80 9.69 11.76
N VAL A 517 -16.97 9.83 10.73
CA VAL A 517 -15.60 10.34 10.89
C VAL A 517 -15.64 11.86 10.96
N VAL A 518 -15.17 12.39 12.08
CA VAL A 518 -15.14 13.84 12.33
C VAL A 518 -13.76 14.23 12.77
N LYS A 519 -13.28 15.38 12.30
CA LYS A 519 -12.10 16.05 12.81
C LYS A 519 -12.49 17.21 13.71
N ALA A 520 -11.77 17.35 14.82
CA ALA A 520 -11.93 18.41 15.79
C ALA A 520 -10.57 19.07 16.08
N THR A 521 -10.55 20.40 16.02
CA THR A 521 -9.31 21.18 16.12
C THR A 521 -9.41 22.16 17.29
N SER A 522 -8.36 22.25 18.11
CA SER A 522 -8.29 23.18 19.25
C SER A 522 -7.88 24.60 18.82
N ASP A 523 -7.82 25.54 19.76
CA ASP A 523 -7.17 26.83 19.51
C ASP A 523 -5.70 26.69 19.12
N LYS A 524 -5.19 27.66 18.34
CA LYS A 524 -3.80 27.75 17.85
C LYS A 524 -2.71 27.80 18.93
N GLN A 525 -3.09 27.93 20.21
CA GLN A 525 -2.14 27.88 21.32
C GLN A 525 -2.16 26.52 22.04
N GLY A 526 -3.00 25.57 21.60
CA GLY A 526 -3.15 24.26 22.23
C GLY A 526 -3.75 24.31 23.63
N LEU A 527 -4.40 25.42 24.02
CA LEU A 527 -4.92 25.58 25.38
C LEU A 527 -6.19 24.76 25.62
N GLY A 528 -6.86 24.34 24.55
CA GLY A 528 -8.01 23.43 24.58
C GLY A 528 -7.66 21.96 24.77
N CYS A 529 -6.38 21.60 24.84
CA CYS A 529 -5.89 20.22 24.87
C CYS A 529 -5.64 19.78 26.32
N GLU A 530 -6.51 18.94 26.86
CA GLU A 530 -6.41 18.39 28.21
C GLU A 530 -6.58 16.87 28.15
N LEU A 531 -6.17 16.18 29.22
CA LEU A 531 -6.33 14.73 29.32
C LEU A 531 -7.80 14.33 29.11
N ASP A 532 -8.03 13.46 28.14
CA ASP A 532 -9.33 12.94 27.70
C ASP A 532 -10.32 14.02 27.22
N ARG A 533 -9.84 15.23 26.88
CA ARG A 533 -10.70 16.35 26.48
C ARG A 533 -10.04 17.30 25.48
N LEU A 534 -10.74 17.55 24.38
CA LEU A 534 -10.43 18.62 23.44
C LEU A 534 -11.53 19.69 23.49
N THR A 535 -11.16 20.93 23.78
CA THR A 535 -12.05 22.10 23.61
C THR A 535 -11.88 22.65 22.21
N ALA A 536 -12.85 22.41 21.34
CA ALA A 536 -12.73 22.68 19.92
C ALA A 536 -12.97 24.16 19.60
N ARG A 537 -12.18 24.67 18.65
CA ARG A 537 -12.51 25.90 17.91
C ARG A 537 -13.31 25.60 16.65
N GLU A 538 -13.20 24.38 16.13
CA GLU A 538 -13.71 23.97 14.82
C GLU A 538 -13.95 22.46 14.80
N VAL A 539 -15.02 22.03 14.12
CA VAL A 539 -15.35 20.63 13.85
C VAL A 539 -15.84 20.47 12.42
N GLU A 540 -15.42 19.37 11.78
CA GLU A 540 -15.68 19.09 10.37
C GLU A 540 -15.94 17.59 10.14
N PHE A 541 -16.85 17.27 9.22
CA PHE A 541 -17.03 15.90 8.73
C PHE A 541 -15.94 15.55 7.73
N GLU A 542 -15.35 14.36 7.90
CA GLU A 542 -14.30 13.85 7.04
C GLU A 542 -14.85 12.71 6.18
N ASN A 543 -14.85 12.91 4.86
CA ASN A 543 -15.40 11.95 3.90
C ASN A 543 -14.31 11.13 3.19
N ASN A 544 -13.04 11.45 3.44
CA ASN A 544 -11.90 10.78 2.87
C ASN A 544 -10.86 10.65 3.99
N ASP A 545 -10.21 9.50 4.09
CA ASP A 545 -9.07 9.31 4.98
C ASP A 545 -7.79 9.98 4.46
N GLY A 546 -7.90 10.63 3.29
CA GLY A 546 -6.81 11.30 2.61
C GLY A 546 -5.84 10.30 1.98
N LEU A 547 -6.22 9.04 1.82
CA LEU A 547 -5.40 8.00 1.22
C LEU A 547 -5.97 7.60 -0.15
N PHE A 548 -5.08 7.31 -1.10
CA PHE A 548 -5.50 6.79 -2.39
C PHE A 548 -5.81 5.29 -2.28
N GLY A 549 -6.86 4.85 -2.96
CA GLY A 549 -7.15 3.41 -3.09
C GLY A 549 -7.54 2.73 -1.78
N THR A 550 -8.02 3.50 -0.81
CA THR A 550 -8.62 3.00 0.43
C THR A 550 -10.12 3.27 0.47
N SER A 551 -10.60 4.26 -0.30
CA SER A 551 -12.00 4.68 -0.31
C SER A 551 -12.94 3.53 -0.62
N SER A 552 -13.82 3.20 0.34
CA SER A 552 -15.05 2.48 0.05
C SER A 552 -15.80 3.25 -1.05
N SER A 553 -16.29 2.54 -2.09
CA SER A 553 -16.82 3.05 -3.36
C SER A 553 -18.06 3.97 -3.24
N SER A 554 -17.95 5.10 -2.55
CA SER A 554 -19.02 6.04 -2.26
C SER A 554 -18.63 7.50 -2.50
N SER A 555 -17.63 7.74 -3.36
CA SER A 555 -17.39 9.08 -3.91
C SER A 555 -17.95 9.19 -5.33
N SER A 556 -19.03 9.95 -5.42
CA SER A 556 -19.69 10.40 -6.64
C SER A 556 -18.70 10.92 -7.69
N SER A 557 -18.41 10.09 -8.69
CA SER A 557 -17.84 10.58 -9.94
C SER A 557 -18.90 11.47 -10.60
N SER A 558 -18.65 12.79 -10.59
CA SER A 558 -19.44 13.77 -11.31
C SER A 558 -19.17 13.68 -12.81
N SER A 559 -19.49 12.53 -13.42
CA SER A 559 -19.61 12.42 -14.86
C SER A 559 -20.99 12.93 -15.27
N SER A 560 -21.02 14.18 -15.72
CA SER A 560 -22.21 14.76 -16.33
C SER A 560 -22.54 14.01 -17.63
N SER A 561 -23.34 12.96 -17.54
CA SER A 561 -24.07 12.42 -18.68
C SER A 561 -25.51 12.18 -18.28
N SER A 562 -26.39 13.00 -18.84
CA SER A 562 -27.82 12.88 -18.69
C SER A 562 -28.32 11.62 -19.39
N SER A 563 -28.68 10.60 -18.61
CA SER A 563 -29.68 9.61 -19.01
C SER A 563 -30.65 9.37 -17.86
N SER A 564 -31.92 9.37 -18.23
CA SER A 564 -33.11 9.19 -17.40
C SER A 564 -33.03 7.95 -16.52
N GLY A 565 -33.44 8.11 -15.27
CA GLY A 565 -33.30 7.12 -14.22
C GLY A 565 -34.02 5.80 -14.42
N GLU A 566 -33.41 4.81 -13.78
CA GLU A 566 -33.93 3.63 -13.09
C GLU A 566 -32.91 3.42 -11.93
N ASP A 567 -33.41 2.99 -10.79
CA ASP A 567 -32.81 3.13 -9.46
C ASP A 567 -31.36 2.59 -9.36
N ASP A 568 -30.47 3.35 -8.70
CA ASP A 568 -29.10 2.92 -8.36
C ASP A 568 -29.19 1.84 -7.27
N GLU A 569 -29.35 0.58 -7.68
CA GLU A 569 -29.32 -0.59 -6.81
C GLU A 569 -27.90 -1.17 -6.85
N ASP A 570 -27.22 -1.17 -5.70
CA ASP A 570 -25.89 -1.76 -5.55
C ASP A 570 -26.03 -3.26 -5.22
N GLU A 571 -25.24 -4.11 -5.87
CA GLU A 571 -25.17 -5.54 -5.58
C GLU A 571 -23.88 -5.83 -4.80
N LEU A 572 -24.02 -6.31 -3.57
CA LEU A 572 -22.93 -6.67 -2.67
C LEU A 572 -22.81 -8.18 -2.57
N SER A 573 -21.58 -8.71 -2.52
CA SER A 573 -21.31 -10.13 -2.30
C SER A 573 -20.27 -10.31 -1.20
N GLY A 574 -20.46 -11.27 -0.30
CA GLY A 574 -19.49 -11.57 0.75
C GLY A 574 -20.01 -12.51 1.84
N LEU A 575 -19.20 -12.72 2.87
CA LEU A 575 -19.61 -13.47 4.06
C LEU A 575 -20.36 -12.55 5.04
N PRO A 576 -21.62 -12.88 5.41
CA PRO A 576 -22.34 -12.09 6.40
C PRO A 576 -21.72 -12.28 7.79
N SER A 577 -21.57 -11.18 8.51
CA SER A 577 -21.06 -11.15 9.88
C SER A 577 -21.96 -10.27 10.77
N ALA A 578 -21.75 -10.30 12.09
CA ALA A 578 -22.50 -9.48 13.05
C ALA A 578 -24.04 -9.49 12.85
N VAL A 579 -24.62 -10.64 12.50
CA VAL A 579 -26.05 -10.78 12.21
C VAL A 579 -26.89 -10.53 13.48
N THR A 580 -27.82 -9.59 13.39
CA THR A 580 -28.80 -9.25 14.42
C THR A 580 -30.21 -9.69 14.01
N GLU A 581 -31.26 -9.18 14.67
CA GLU A 581 -32.65 -9.49 14.31
C GLU A 581 -33.03 -8.94 12.92
N ASN A 582 -32.47 -7.78 12.54
CA ASN A 582 -32.84 -7.06 11.32
C ASN A 582 -31.65 -6.37 10.63
N THR A 583 -30.42 -6.67 11.03
CA THR A 583 -29.21 -6.17 10.36
C THR A 583 -28.14 -7.24 10.28
N PHE A 584 -27.18 -7.07 9.38
CA PHE A 584 -25.93 -7.84 9.34
C PHE A 584 -24.84 -6.97 8.71
N VAL A 585 -23.59 -7.36 8.87
CA VAL A 585 -22.45 -6.68 8.25
C VAL A 585 -21.95 -7.48 7.06
N LEU A 586 -21.83 -6.82 5.91
CA LEU A 586 -21.30 -7.38 4.67
C LEU A 586 -20.28 -6.40 4.08
N ASN A 587 -19.05 -6.87 3.85
CA ASN A 587 -17.94 -6.03 3.38
C ASN A 587 -17.73 -4.75 4.23
N GLY A 588 -17.92 -4.86 5.55
CA GLY A 588 -17.79 -3.74 6.50
C GLY A 588 -19.01 -2.81 6.58
N ARG A 589 -20.03 -2.97 5.72
CA ARG A 589 -21.26 -2.16 5.72
C ARG A 589 -22.35 -2.81 6.56
N THR A 590 -23.07 -2.01 7.36
CA THR A 590 -24.25 -2.51 8.09
C THR A 590 -25.48 -2.48 7.18
N ILE A 591 -25.91 -3.67 6.76
CA ILE A 591 -27.07 -3.84 5.91
C ILE A 591 -28.32 -3.98 6.76
N THR A 592 -29.35 -3.18 6.47
CA THR A 592 -30.65 -3.21 7.16
C THR A 592 -31.63 -4.09 6.37
N VAL A 593 -32.17 -5.11 7.01
CA VAL A 593 -33.22 -5.97 6.47
C VAL A 593 -34.59 -5.49 6.94
N VAL A 594 -35.48 -5.24 5.98
CA VAL A 594 -36.85 -4.78 6.24
C VAL A 594 -37.84 -5.87 5.86
N GLY A 595 -39.09 -5.76 6.34
CA GLY A 595 -40.10 -6.80 6.10
C GLY A 595 -40.35 -7.12 4.62
N SER A 596 -40.10 -6.16 3.72
CA SER A 596 -40.25 -6.33 2.28
C SER A 596 -39.03 -6.91 1.56
N THR A 597 -37.89 -7.11 2.23
CA THR A 597 -36.70 -7.71 1.63
C THR A 597 -37.01 -9.12 1.14
N LEU A 598 -36.73 -9.41 -0.13
CA LEU A 598 -36.91 -10.74 -0.71
C LEU A 598 -35.75 -11.64 -0.29
N ILE A 599 -36.06 -12.87 0.15
CA ILE A 599 -35.09 -13.90 0.51
C ILE A 599 -35.25 -15.04 -0.48
N ASP A 600 -34.16 -15.40 -1.15
CA ASP A 600 -34.12 -16.50 -2.09
C ASP A 600 -34.62 -17.80 -1.44
N ASP A 601 -35.36 -18.59 -2.23
CA ASP A 601 -35.96 -19.82 -1.75
C ASP A 601 -34.90 -20.84 -1.29
N SER A 602 -33.71 -20.85 -1.90
CA SER A 602 -32.59 -21.71 -1.52
C SER A 602 -32.15 -21.52 -0.06
N LEU A 603 -32.07 -20.27 0.40
CA LEU A 603 -31.70 -19.91 1.78
C LEU A 603 -32.79 -20.35 2.75
N VAL A 604 -34.05 -20.16 2.39
CA VAL A 604 -35.19 -20.60 3.20
C VAL A 604 -35.28 -22.12 3.27
N GLU A 605 -35.06 -22.81 2.15
CA GLU A 605 -35.03 -24.27 2.08
C GLU A 605 -33.88 -24.88 2.89
N ALA A 606 -32.69 -24.26 2.83
CA ALA A 606 -31.53 -24.64 3.61
C ALA A 606 -31.82 -24.53 5.12
N ALA A 607 -32.42 -23.41 5.55
CA ALA A 607 -32.78 -23.19 6.95
C ALA A 607 -33.89 -24.15 7.44
N LEU A 608 -34.87 -24.48 6.59
CA LEU A 608 -35.95 -25.42 6.94
C LEU A 608 -35.54 -26.90 6.82
N GLY A 609 -34.48 -27.20 6.07
CA GLY A 609 -34.06 -28.56 5.71
C GLY A 609 -35.09 -29.32 4.87
N ARG A 610 -35.92 -28.63 4.08
CA ARG A 610 -36.92 -29.20 3.16
C ARG A 610 -37.28 -28.21 2.05
N GLU A 611 -37.63 -28.75 0.88
CA GLU A 611 -38.12 -27.97 -0.25
C GLU A 611 -39.47 -27.28 0.04
N ILE A 612 -39.66 -26.11 -0.57
CA ILE A 612 -40.89 -25.31 -0.52
C ILE A 612 -41.41 -25.02 -1.95
N ASP A 613 -42.73 -24.99 -2.11
CA ASP A 613 -43.37 -24.65 -3.40
C ASP A 613 -43.62 -23.13 -3.48
N SER A 614 -42.57 -22.30 -3.41
CA SER A 614 -42.65 -20.84 -3.56
C SER A 614 -41.34 -20.25 -4.08
N ASP A 615 -41.43 -19.25 -4.95
CA ASP A 615 -40.31 -18.36 -5.29
C ASP A 615 -39.95 -17.45 -4.08
N ASP A 616 -39.02 -16.50 -4.25
CA ASP A 616 -38.48 -15.61 -3.21
C ASP A 616 -39.53 -15.09 -2.21
N ILE A 617 -39.18 -15.18 -0.93
CA ILE A 617 -40.10 -14.90 0.18
C ILE A 617 -39.71 -13.59 0.85
N ALA A 618 -40.67 -12.68 1.00
CA ALA A 618 -40.46 -11.48 1.79
C ALA A 618 -40.14 -11.81 3.26
N PHE A 619 -39.17 -11.12 3.85
CA PHE A 619 -38.65 -11.39 5.19
C PHE A 619 -39.73 -11.42 6.29
N ASP A 620 -40.77 -10.58 6.20
CA ASP A 620 -41.89 -10.59 7.17
C ASP A 620 -42.92 -11.72 6.95
N GLN A 621 -42.76 -12.52 5.90
CA GLN A 621 -43.61 -13.66 5.54
C GLN A 621 -42.92 -15.01 5.72
N LEU A 622 -41.71 -15.03 6.28
CA LEU A 622 -40.93 -16.25 6.43
C LEU A 622 -41.69 -17.32 7.24
N PRO A 623 -41.71 -18.58 6.75
CA PRO A 623 -42.39 -19.67 7.42
C PRO A 623 -41.63 -20.10 8.68
N GLY A 624 -42.36 -20.50 9.74
CA GLY A 624 -41.79 -21.27 10.84
C GLY A 624 -41.01 -20.49 11.91
N GLU A 625 -41.21 -19.18 12.03
CA GLU A 625 -40.47 -18.29 12.96
C GLU A 625 -38.96 -18.20 12.65
N LEU A 626 -38.55 -18.42 11.39
CA LEU A 626 -37.18 -18.21 10.93
C LEU A 626 -36.74 -16.77 11.16
N THR A 627 -35.53 -16.61 11.67
CA THR A 627 -34.88 -15.32 11.88
C THR A 627 -33.81 -15.08 10.81
N LEU A 628 -33.33 -13.83 10.70
CA LEU A 628 -32.22 -13.50 9.81
C LEU A 628 -30.97 -14.33 10.10
N ALA A 629 -30.68 -14.60 11.37
CA ALA A 629 -29.57 -15.45 11.78
C ALA A 629 -29.72 -16.92 11.37
N ASP A 630 -30.95 -17.41 11.17
CA ASP A 630 -31.19 -18.76 10.65
C ASP A 630 -30.99 -18.84 9.13
N LEU A 631 -31.11 -17.70 8.43
CA LEU A 631 -31.02 -17.58 6.96
C LEU A 631 -29.63 -17.21 6.45
N LEU A 632 -28.79 -16.58 7.28
CA LEU A 632 -27.46 -16.10 6.90
C LEU A 632 -26.36 -16.99 7.49
N PRO A 633 -26.02 -18.12 6.85
CA PRO A 633 -24.87 -18.91 7.23
C PRO A 633 -23.58 -18.08 7.13
N THR A 634 -22.81 -18.00 8.22
CA THR A 634 -21.56 -17.21 8.30
C THR A 634 -20.40 -17.82 7.50
N ASP A 635 -20.62 -18.99 6.89
CA ASP A 635 -19.66 -19.77 6.11
C ASP A 635 -20.03 -19.89 4.63
N ILE A 636 -21.08 -19.18 4.17
CA ILE A 636 -21.51 -19.15 2.77
C ILE A 636 -21.56 -17.70 2.30
N VAL A 637 -21.04 -17.47 1.10
CA VAL A 637 -21.10 -16.16 0.44
C VAL A 637 -22.53 -15.90 0.01
N ILE A 638 -23.07 -14.76 0.42
CA ILE A 638 -24.39 -14.28 0.00
C ILE A 638 -24.24 -13.12 -0.97
N LYS A 639 -25.23 -12.94 -1.85
CA LYS A 639 -25.42 -11.75 -2.65
C LYS A 639 -26.59 -10.95 -2.13
N VAL A 640 -26.44 -9.63 -2.10
CA VAL A 640 -27.43 -8.73 -1.53
C VAL A 640 -27.59 -7.52 -2.45
N LYS A 641 -28.80 -7.32 -2.97
CA LYS A 641 -29.15 -6.06 -3.63
C LYS A 641 -29.58 -5.06 -2.56
N VAL A 642 -28.97 -3.88 -2.55
CA VAL A 642 -29.24 -2.83 -1.56
C VAL A 642 -29.62 -1.52 -2.24
N THR A 643 -30.42 -0.72 -1.54
CA THR A 643 -30.60 0.70 -1.87
C THR A 643 -29.35 1.50 -1.50
N ALA A 644 -29.23 2.73 -1.99
CA ALA A 644 -28.18 3.68 -1.57
C ALA A 644 -28.05 3.90 -0.03
N ASP A 645 -29.11 3.67 0.75
CA ASP A 645 -29.11 3.76 2.23
C ASP A 645 -28.83 2.40 2.93
N ASP A 646 -28.24 1.42 2.25
CA ASP A 646 -27.93 0.08 2.78
C ASP A 646 -29.13 -0.73 3.30
N VAL A 647 -30.32 -0.46 2.76
CA VAL A 647 -31.51 -1.29 2.97
C VAL A 647 -31.55 -2.43 1.96
N ALA A 648 -31.57 -3.67 2.43
CA ALA A 648 -31.64 -4.86 1.58
C ALA A 648 -32.98 -4.93 0.83
N ILE A 649 -32.89 -5.08 -0.48
CA ILE A 649 -33.99 -5.32 -1.40
C ILE A 649 -34.17 -6.83 -1.58
N GLU A 650 -33.07 -7.55 -1.79
CA GLU A 650 -33.04 -8.98 -2.08
C GLU A 650 -31.76 -9.62 -1.53
N ILE A 651 -31.87 -10.85 -1.01
CA ILE A 651 -30.75 -11.64 -0.47
C ILE A 651 -30.80 -13.04 -1.11
N GLU A 652 -29.71 -13.43 -1.77
CA GLU A 652 -29.55 -14.69 -2.50
C GLU A 652 -28.28 -15.44 -2.03
N ASP A 653 -28.24 -16.76 -2.17
CA ASP A 653 -26.98 -17.51 -2.04
C ASP A 653 -26.12 -17.37 -3.31
N SER A 654 -24.79 -17.37 -3.16
CA SER A 654 -23.87 -17.19 -4.29
C SER A 654 -23.54 -18.46 -5.06
#